data_AF-A0A936F637-F1
#
_entry.id   AF-A0A936F637-F1
#
_cell.length_a   1.000
_cell.length_b   1.000
_cell.length_c   1.000
_cell.angle_alpha   90.00
_cell.angle_beta   90.00
_cell.angle_gamma   90.00
#
_symmetry.space_group_name_H-M   'P 1'
#
loop_
_entity.id
_entity.type
_entity.pdbx_description
1 polymer ?
#
loop_
_entity_poly.entity_id
_entity_poly.type
_entity_poly.pdbx_seq_one_letter_code
_entity_poly.pdbx_strand_id
1 'polypeptide(L)'
;MARRPFLNFFPQAQEGAIVERRNPPAEANLLLRNFEESGRGWFWATNADGRLTYISDIVSNLFGLAQDALIGTPIVDLFVTADDRDVRDRLPFVLGRQIAFDKFVLKSVHSADPHWWEVSGRPCFSGANEFQGYRGYSIDVTEQLQSSHSASQLALFDTLTGLPNRLNMTQYLAASLSRVDHPGGACTVMLIDLDRFKQVNDSLGHPAGDALLKSVASRLFKIIGEKEKIFRLGGDEFQVILPATDDRGTLGSLAESIIESLSQPYMIEGSRCVIGASVGIAVAPYDGRTSEDLVRNADLALYEAKANGRGCFRFFSSSLLEVAEDRRVLENDLRDALSTGGLKVYYQPQVSTSTSCVTGVEALVRWHHPVRGPISPGQFVPIAEEANLIEPLGEWVLRRACEDAAQWPGDIRVAVNLSPIQFANEALPALVVSALANSGLPPSRLELELTEGVFLNESAATDAMFSNLKDLGIRLALDDFGTGYSSLGYLKTAPFDKIKIDQSFVRGATLPGSRNGAIIAAIVALAGALDMETTAEGIETLDQLDLIRELGVSHIQGYVYSRPIPNDDLSEQLNQGVWTLVPTGPPKQRSDRRAMFRRAGAIVGNYYHSIVVRNLSESGAFVEGLVDVPIGSVLVLDLGDGQFETAVVRRLQKRGHGIEFAQPLVGDGAGGLCTNRRISPYVLSRMGLSTSDHLGASRTWDASNSVTIEALAGSLGLAMPDSAFGRADFGSDGAHDRVKQAFAASNPLQNMMLLNSGRPGDQQLSNDDWERLKNAVESSHNTQLKYIIALVVLTGIRLHELMAAQWEDVDLLTRLWTVHKSGNVPARQIPITANVLDVIKQLPRWDECPTVIVNPRTRKPYNSFYGSWDAARKKAGLDHLSIHELRNSLRRTW
;
A
#
# COMPACT_ATOMS: atom_id res chain seq x y z
N MET A 1 41.94 37.84 -66.21
CA MET A 1 42.62 38.03 -64.91
C MET A 1 41.62 37.58 -63.84
N ALA A 2 41.83 36.66 -62.91
CA ALA A 2 42.89 35.72 -62.60
C ALA A 2 42.20 34.47 -61.99
N ARG A 3 42.13 33.34 -62.72
CA ARG A 3 41.64 32.05 -62.19
C ARG A 3 42.84 31.11 -62.02
N ARG A 4 43.67 31.40 -61.03
CA ARG A 4 44.72 30.53 -60.49
C ARG A 4 44.84 30.87 -59.01
N PRO A 5 44.17 30.12 -58.12
CA PRO A 5 44.94 29.20 -57.28
C PRO A 5 44.10 28.01 -56.78
N PHE A 6 43.86 26.99 -57.62
CA PHE A 6 43.24 25.74 -57.16
C PHE A 6 44.21 24.55 -57.10
N LEU A 7 45.38 24.73 -57.68
CA LEU A 7 46.40 23.69 -57.83
C LEU A 7 47.25 23.42 -56.58
N ASN A 8 47.08 24.21 -55.52
CA ASN A 8 47.80 24.05 -54.25
C ASN A 8 46.98 23.29 -53.19
N PHE A 9 45.99 22.50 -53.60
CA PHE A 9 45.16 21.71 -52.66
C PHE A 9 45.85 20.41 -52.21
N PHE A 10 46.85 19.93 -52.96
CA PHE A 10 47.65 18.75 -52.60
C PHE A 10 49.07 19.17 -52.22
N PRO A 11 49.66 18.64 -51.13
CA PRO A 11 51.04 18.94 -50.76
C PRO A 11 51.98 18.41 -51.85
N GLN A 12 52.85 19.28 -52.37
CA GLN A 12 53.91 18.88 -53.28
C GLN A 12 54.93 18.03 -52.51
N ALA A 13 55.18 16.80 -53.00
CA ALA A 13 56.27 15.98 -52.52
C ALA A 13 57.62 16.67 -52.79
N GLN A 14 58.54 16.52 -51.83
CA GLN A 14 59.85 17.18 -51.78
C GLN A 14 60.70 17.01 -53.05
N GLU A 15 61.49 18.06 -53.31
CA GLU A 15 62.38 18.29 -54.45
C GLU A 15 63.38 17.16 -54.69
N GLY A 16 63.56 16.84 -55.98
CA GLY A 16 64.68 15.98 -56.39
C GLY A 16 64.59 15.42 -57.81
N ALA A 17 64.09 16.15 -58.80
CA ALA A 17 64.35 15.90 -60.23
C ALA A 17 63.64 16.97 -61.07
N ILE A 18 64.22 17.31 -62.22
CA ILE A 18 63.60 18.11 -63.27
C ILE A 18 62.31 17.39 -63.69
N VAL A 19 61.15 17.87 -63.24
CA VAL A 19 59.84 17.32 -63.62
C VAL A 19 59.03 18.46 -64.23
N GLU A 20 58.74 18.30 -65.52
CA GLU A 20 57.79 19.10 -66.28
C GLU A 20 56.52 19.38 -65.48
N ARG A 21 55.96 20.58 -65.66
CA ARG A 21 54.65 20.99 -65.14
C ARG A 21 53.57 19.98 -65.55
N ARG A 22 53.35 18.93 -64.76
CA ARG A 22 52.18 18.06 -64.90
C ARG A 22 50.99 18.76 -64.26
N ASN A 23 50.04 19.17 -65.09
CA ASN A 23 48.67 19.41 -64.65
C ASN A 23 48.23 18.22 -63.77
N PRO A 24 47.51 18.44 -62.66
CA PRO A 24 46.86 17.35 -61.95
C PRO A 24 45.98 16.60 -62.96
N PRO A 25 45.88 15.27 -62.83
CA PRO A 25 45.10 14.47 -63.77
C PRO A 25 43.69 15.05 -63.83
N ALA A 26 43.17 15.24 -65.05
CA ALA A 26 41.83 15.79 -65.27
C ALA A 26 40.74 15.08 -64.44
N GLU A 27 40.99 13.80 -64.11
CA GLU A 27 40.19 12.96 -63.22
C GLU A 27 40.06 13.51 -61.79
N ALA A 28 41.11 14.07 -61.18
CA ALA A 28 41.03 14.60 -59.82
C ALA A 28 40.13 15.86 -59.74
N ASN A 29 40.21 16.73 -60.76
CA ASN A 29 39.31 17.88 -60.88
C ASN A 29 37.87 17.46 -61.18
N LEU A 30 37.68 16.38 -61.95
CA LEU A 30 36.35 15.82 -62.23
C LEU A 30 35.73 15.24 -60.96
N LEU A 31 36.49 14.50 -60.15
CA LEU A 31 36.02 13.93 -58.88
C LEU A 31 35.64 15.01 -57.85
N LEU A 32 36.44 16.07 -57.76
CA LEU A 32 36.14 17.23 -56.89
C LEU A 32 34.87 17.95 -57.34
N ARG A 33 34.71 18.22 -58.64
CA ARG A 33 33.50 18.84 -59.18
C ARG A 33 32.26 17.96 -59.00
N ASN A 34 32.38 16.66 -59.26
CA ASN A 34 31.27 15.72 -59.03
C ASN A 34 30.85 15.69 -57.56
N PHE A 35 31.81 15.83 -56.63
CA PHE A 35 31.51 15.92 -55.20
C PHE A 35 30.80 17.22 -54.84
N GLU A 36 31.26 18.37 -55.35
CA GLU A 36 30.62 19.67 -55.16
C GLU A 36 29.21 19.73 -55.80
N GLU A 37 29.05 19.20 -57.02
CA GLU A 37 27.77 19.13 -57.75
C GLU A 37 26.77 18.17 -57.09
N SER A 38 27.23 17.20 -56.31
CA SER A 38 26.34 16.29 -55.55
C SER A 38 25.57 16.99 -54.44
N GLY A 39 25.98 18.21 -54.05
CA GLY A 39 25.37 18.96 -52.96
C GLY A 39 25.64 18.43 -51.56
N ARG A 40 26.41 17.34 -51.42
CA ARG A 40 26.66 16.66 -50.14
C ARG A 40 27.84 17.22 -49.35
N GLY A 41 28.60 18.15 -49.92
CA GLY A 41 29.73 18.77 -49.25
C GLY A 41 30.42 19.85 -50.08
N TRP A 42 31.33 20.57 -49.45
CA TRP A 42 32.07 21.69 -50.04
C TRP A 42 33.50 21.77 -49.50
N PHE A 43 34.38 22.43 -50.24
CA PHE A 43 35.80 22.61 -49.92
C PHE A 43 36.10 24.05 -49.53
N TRP A 44 37.12 24.22 -48.69
CA TRP A 44 37.55 25.53 -48.23
C TRP A 44 39.06 25.58 -47.98
N ALA A 45 39.60 26.80 -48.03
CA ALA A 45 41.00 27.08 -47.80
C ALA A 45 41.17 28.40 -47.07
N THR A 46 42.15 28.49 -46.16
CA THR A 46 42.51 29.74 -45.47
C THR A 46 43.96 30.16 -45.72
N ASN A 47 44.26 31.42 -45.43
CA ASN A 47 45.62 31.92 -45.26
C ASN A 47 46.13 31.65 -43.82
N ALA A 48 47.36 32.09 -43.52
CA ALA A 48 47.96 31.93 -42.19
C ALA A 48 47.17 32.60 -41.04
N ASP A 49 46.37 33.62 -41.33
CA ASP A 49 45.52 34.31 -40.35
C ASP A 49 44.13 33.65 -40.18
N GLY A 50 43.89 32.50 -40.80
CA GLY A 50 42.60 31.79 -40.73
C GLY A 50 41.48 32.42 -41.57
N ARG A 51 41.81 33.36 -42.47
CA ARG A 51 40.86 33.99 -43.39
C ARG A 51 40.72 33.19 -44.69
N LEU A 52 39.50 33.07 -45.18
CA LEU A 52 39.16 32.31 -46.38
C LEU A 52 39.90 32.87 -47.61
N THR A 53 40.60 31.98 -48.31
CA THR A 53 41.26 32.22 -49.61
C THR A 53 40.60 31.46 -50.74
N TYR A 54 39.84 30.42 -50.40
CA TYR A 54 38.97 29.70 -51.31
C TYR A 54 37.78 29.14 -50.56
N ILE A 55 36.64 29.09 -51.24
CA ILE A 55 35.45 28.36 -50.82
C ILE A 55 34.68 27.92 -52.07
N SER A 56 34.13 26.71 -52.09
CA SER A 56 33.38 26.18 -53.23
C SER A 56 32.16 27.05 -53.57
N ASP A 57 31.84 27.14 -54.86
CA ASP A 57 30.75 27.99 -55.38
C ASP A 57 29.37 27.65 -54.78
N ILE A 58 29.15 26.39 -54.40
CA ILE A 58 27.90 25.91 -53.80
C ILE A 58 27.55 26.61 -52.48
N VAL A 59 28.57 27.11 -51.77
CA VAL A 59 28.41 27.81 -50.49
C VAL A 59 27.68 29.13 -50.66
N SER A 60 27.84 29.82 -51.80
CA SER A 60 27.15 31.09 -52.03
C SER A 60 25.63 30.95 -52.04
N ASN A 61 25.14 29.84 -52.57
CA ASN A 61 23.70 29.52 -52.54
C ASN A 61 23.24 29.11 -51.13
N LEU A 62 24.06 28.35 -50.40
CA LEU A 62 23.74 27.84 -49.06
C LEU A 62 23.68 28.93 -47.99
N PHE A 63 24.58 29.92 -48.04
CA PHE A 63 24.68 31.00 -47.05
C PHE A 63 24.02 32.32 -47.50
N GLY A 64 23.48 32.38 -48.73
CA GLY A 64 22.86 33.58 -49.28
C GLY A 64 23.83 34.77 -49.46
N LEU A 65 25.14 34.48 -49.51
CA LEU A 65 26.21 35.47 -49.59
C LEU A 65 27.03 35.26 -50.88
N ALA A 66 27.32 36.34 -51.60
CA ALA A 66 28.20 36.27 -52.77
C ALA A 66 29.59 35.78 -52.37
N GLN A 67 30.23 34.92 -53.19
CA GLN A 67 31.55 34.34 -52.92
C GLN A 67 32.60 35.42 -52.63
N ASP A 68 32.55 36.53 -53.37
CA ASP A 68 33.45 37.67 -53.20
C ASP A 68 33.32 38.34 -51.82
N ALA A 69 32.16 38.21 -51.16
CA ALA A 69 31.93 38.71 -49.80
C ALA A 69 32.42 37.72 -48.72
N LEU A 70 32.59 36.45 -49.06
CA LEU A 70 33.07 35.40 -48.15
C LEU A 70 34.60 35.29 -48.14
N ILE A 71 35.26 35.53 -49.28
CA ILE A 71 36.72 35.56 -49.35
C ILE A 71 37.27 36.68 -48.45
N GLY A 72 38.24 36.34 -47.62
CA GLY A 72 38.84 37.24 -46.62
C GLY A 72 38.17 37.22 -45.25
N THR A 73 37.02 36.56 -45.08
CA THR A 73 36.38 36.39 -43.76
C THR A 73 37.01 35.23 -42.97
N PRO A 74 37.07 35.29 -41.63
CA PRO A 74 37.49 34.15 -40.81
C PRO A 74 36.61 32.92 -41.02
N ILE A 75 37.19 31.73 -41.19
CA ILE A 75 36.43 30.47 -41.37
C ILE A 75 35.47 30.19 -40.20
N VAL A 76 35.85 30.62 -39.00
CA VAL A 76 35.05 30.45 -37.77
C VAL A 76 33.73 31.23 -37.81
N ASP A 77 33.64 32.30 -38.61
CA ASP A 77 32.46 33.16 -38.72
C ASP A 77 31.36 32.53 -39.60
N LEU A 78 31.63 31.39 -40.25
CA LEU A 78 30.62 30.62 -40.99
C LEU A 78 29.79 29.68 -40.11
N PHE A 79 30.19 29.47 -38.85
CA PHE A 79 29.58 28.48 -37.97
C PHE A 79 29.11 29.07 -36.63
N VAL A 80 27.94 28.63 -36.16
CA VAL A 80 27.41 28.85 -34.80
C VAL A 80 27.48 27.54 -34.03
N THR A 81 27.61 27.62 -32.71
CA THR A 81 27.56 26.44 -31.85
C THR A 81 26.15 25.87 -31.71
N ALA A 82 26.13 24.53 -31.64
CA ALA A 82 25.00 23.65 -31.37
C ALA A 82 24.32 23.83 -30.00
N ASP A 83 25.07 24.33 -29.02
CA ASP A 83 24.93 24.16 -27.56
C ASP A 83 25.01 22.70 -27.05
N ASP A 84 26.18 22.34 -26.52
CA ASP A 84 26.42 22.00 -25.10
C ASP A 84 27.94 22.13 -24.84
N ARG A 85 28.33 22.30 -23.58
CA ARG A 85 29.52 22.99 -22.99
C ARG A 85 30.97 22.67 -23.42
N ASP A 86 31.27 22.12 -24.61
CA ASP A 86 32.65 21.71 -24.95
C ASP A 86 33.19 22.11 -26.34
N VAL A 87 32.34 22.51 -27.29
CA VAL A 87 32.76 22.68 -28.70
C VAL A 87 33.15 24.11 -29.07
N ARG A 88 32.63 25.12 -28.36
CA ARG A 88 32.78 26.56 -28.68
C ARG A 88 34.24 27.01 -28.83
N ASP A 89 35.13 26.43 -28.05
CA ASP A 89 36.54 26.84 -28.00
C ASP A 89 37.47 25.97 -28.85
N ARG A 90 37.00 24.86 -29.43
CA ARG A 90 37.90 23.88 -30.05
C ARG A 90 38.36 24.29 -31.45
N LEU A 91 37.52 24.86 -32.30
CA LEU A 91 37.93 25.22 -33.66
C LEU A 91 38.95 26.38 -33.65
N PRO A 92 38.72 27.52 -32.95
CA PRO A 92 39.75 28.55 -32.80
C PRO A 92 41.02 28.02 -32.12
N PHE A 93 40.90 27.15 -31.12
CA PHE A 93 42.05 26.55 -30.43
C PHE A 93 42.89 25.65 -31.35
N VAL A 94 42.26 24.78 -32.14
CA VAL A 94 42.96 23.89 -33.07
C VAL A 94 43.60 24.68 -34.20
N LEU A 95 42.88 25.67 -34.74
CA LEU A 95 43.42 26.58 -35.75
C LEU A 95 44.65 27.33 -35.21
N GLY A 96 44.60 27.86 -33.99
CA GLY A 96 45.71 28.56 -33.33
C GLY A 96 46.90 27.65 -32.97
N ARG A 97 46.66 26.35 -32.76
CA ARG A 97 47.71 25.35 -32.52
C ARG A 97 48.32 24.77 -33.81
N GLN A 98 47.77 25.09 -34.98
CA GLN A 98 48.23 24.58 -36.28
C GLN A 98 48.17 23.04 -36.38
N ILE A 99 47.12 22.42 -35.82
CA ILE A 99 46.93 20.95 -35.79
C ILE A 99 45.79 20.57 -36.74
N ALA A 100 45.90 19.39 -37.38
CA ALA A 100 44.80 18.83 -38.14
C ALA A 100 43.59 18.49 -37.24
N PHE A 101 42.38 18.70 -37.76
CA PHE A 101 41.13 18.25 -37.14
C PHE A 101 40.29 17.50 -38.15
N ASP A 102 39.50 16.56 -37.62
CA ASP A 102 38.61 15.73 -38.41
C ASP A 102 37.25 15.66 -37.70
N LYS A 103 36.19 15.80 -38.49
CA LYS A 103 34.79 15.54 -38.11
C LYS A 103 34.20 16.44 -37.04
N PHE A 104 34.47 17.73 -37.10
CA PHE A 104 33.85 18.68 -36.18
C PHE A 104 32.44 19.02 -36.65
N VAL A 105 31.44 18.66 -35.86
CA VAL A 105 30.03 18.92 -36.19
C VAL A 105 29.67 20.36 -35.77
N LEU A 106 29.34 21.20 -36.75
CA LEU A 106 29.10 22.64 -36.59
C LEU A 106 27.82 23.07 -37.30
N LYS A 107 27.11 24.06 -36.75
CA LYS A 107 25.85 24.57 -37.32
C LYS A 107 26.12 25.80 -38.19
N SER A 108 25.50 25.93 -39.36
CA SER A 108 25.70 27.10 -40.23
C SER A 108 25.11 28.39 -39.64
N VAL A 109 25.79 29.53 -39.82
CA VAL A 109 25.26 30.87 -39.50
C VAL A 109 24.39 31.38 -40.66
N HIS A 110 23.35 32.16 -40.36
CA HIS A 110 22.57 32.95 -41.33
C HIS A 110 21.83 32.19 -42.44
N SER A 111 21.52 30.90 -42.26
CA SER A 111 20.58 30.19 -43.14
C SER A 111 19.15 30.25 -42.57
N ALA A 112 18.15 30.46 -43.44
CA ALA A 112 16.74 30.35 -43.09
C ALA A 112 16.36 28.93 -42.59
N ASP A 113 17.11 27.91 -43.04
CA ASP A 113 17.04 26.53 -42.56
C ASP A 113 18.37 26.08 -41.92
N PRO A 114 18.38 25.65 -40.65
CA PRO A 114 19.62 25.28 -39.97
C PRO A 114 20.22 23.98 -40.54
N HIS A 115 21.41 24.09 -41.15
CA HIS A 115 22.19 22.94 -41.63
C HIS A 115 23.33 22.60 -40.65
N TRP A 116 23.64 21.32 -40.57
CA TRP A 116 24.72 20.75 -39.76
C TRP A 116 25.82 20.21 -40.65
N TRP A 117 27.04 20.65 -40.38
CA TRP A 117 28.22 20.35 -41.19
C TRP A 117 29.26 19.59 -40.38
N GLU A 118 29.75 18.48 -40.91
CA GLU A 118 30.95 17.81 -40.45
C GLU A 118 32.16 18.46 -41.13
N VAL A 119 32.98 19.20 -40.39
CA VAL A 119 34.09 20.01 -40.90
C VAL A 119 35.43 19.39 -40.53
N SER A 120 36.29 19.20 -41.53
CA SER A 120 37.64 18.67 -41.38
C SER A 120 38.65 19.60 -42.03
N GLY A 121 39.85 19.71 -41.45
CA GLY A 121 40.89 20.61 -41.93
C GLY A 121 42.30 20.15 -41.59
N ARG A 122 43.24 20.37 -42.51
CA ARG A 122 44.67 20.10 -42.31
C ARG A 122 45.51 21.37 -42.52
N PRO A 123 46.50 21.63 -41.65
CA PRO A 123 47.44 22.73 -41.83
C PRO A 123 48.34 22.46 -43.04
N CYS A 124 48.64 23.50 -43.80
CA CYS A 124 49.56 23.46 -44.93
C CYS A 124 50.80 24.31 -44.61
N PHE A 125 51.98 23.77 -44.91
CA PHE A 125 53.26 24.43 -44.68
C PHE A 125 54.02 24.59 -46.01
N SER A 126 54.81 25.65 -46.13
CA SER A 126 55.70 25.89 -47.26
C SER A 126 56.86 24.87 -47.28
N GLY A 127 57.63 24.81 -48.37
CA GLY A 127 58.86 24.00 -48.42
C GLY A 127 59.91 24.40 -47.36
N ALA A 128 59.80 25.59 -46.78
CA ALA A 128 60.62 26.08 -45.66
C ALA A 128 59.96 25.84 -44.27
N ASN A 129 58.90 25.02 -44.21
CA ASN A 129 58.13 24.71 -43.01
C ASN A 129 57.39 25.91 -42.38
N GLU A 130 57.09 26.95 -43.15
CA GLU A 130 56.28 28.10 -42.70
C GLU A 130 54.79 27.81 -42.88
N PHE A 131 53.97 28.10 -41.87
CA PHE A 131 52.52 27.89 -41.93
C PHE A 131 51.85 28.80 -42.96
N GLN A 132 51.11 28.21 -43.91
CA GLN A 132 50.44 28.92 -45.01
C GLN A 132 48.91 28.99 -44.84
N GLY A 133 48.34 28.35 -43.83
CA GLY A 133 46.90 28.26 -43.59
C GLY A 133 46.37 26.82 -43.61
N TYR A 134 45.06 26.66 -43.74
CA TYR A 134 44.38 25.35 -43.73
C TYR A 134 43.76 25.01 -45.09
N ARG A 135 43.62 23.72 -45.35
CA ARG A 135 42.77 23.17 -46.43
C ARG A 135 41.83 22.15 -45.81
N GLY A 136 40.56 22.20 -46.21
CA GLY A 136 39.54 21.38 -45.58
C GLY A 136 38.33 21.15 -46.46
N TYR A 137 37.44 20.34 -45.94
CA TYR A 137 36.14 20.05 -46.53
C TYR A 137 35.07 20.01 -45.44
N SER A 138 33.83 20.13 -45.87
CA SER A 138 32.65 20.09 -45.04
C SER A 138 31.63 19.15 -45.68
N ILE A 139 31.03 18.26 -44.91
CA ILE A 139 29.98 17.33 -45.37
C ILE A 139 28.67 17.70 -44.69
N ASP A 140 27.58 17.72 -45.45
CA ASP A 140 26.24 17.92 -44.89
C ASP A 140 25.80 16.65 -44.14
N VAL A 141 25.60 16.78 -42.84
CA VAL A 141 25.14 15.69 -41.95
C VAL A 141 23.74 15.97 -41.40
N THR A 142 23.01 16.92 -41.98
CA THR A 142 21.68 17.35 -41.52
C THR A 142 20.68 16.19 -41.55
N GLU A 143 20.52 15.51 -42.68
CA GLU A 143 19.60 14.37 -42.82
C GLU A 143 20.00 13.20 -41.92
N GLN A 144 21.30 12.95 -41.75
CA GLN A 144 21.81 11.88 -40.91
C GLN A 144 21.56 12.17 -39.42
N LEU A 145 21.77 13.41 -38.97
CA LEU A 145 21.46 13.84 -37.61
C LEU A 145 19.96 13.89 -37.36
N GLN A 146 19.16 14.37 -38.31
CA GLN A 146 17.70 14.36 -38.22
C GLN A 146 17.14 12.93 -38.18
N SER A 147 17.67 12.03 -39.00
CA SER A 147 17.29 10.61 -39.02
C SER A 147 17.73 9.89 -37.74
N SER A 148 18.94 10.15 -37.25
CA SER A 148 19.44 9.61 -35.98
C SER A 148 18.63 10.12 -34.79
N HIS A 149 18.31 11.42 -34.76
CA HIS A 149 17.46 12.04 -33.75
C HIS A 149 16.03 11.48 -33.81
N SER A 150 15.45 11.35 -35.01
CA SER A 150 14.12 10.76 -35.19
C SER A 150 14.09 9.28 -34.82
N ALA A 151 15.14 8.51 -35.14
CA ALA A 151 15.26 7.10 -34.77
C ALA A 151 15.42 6.92 -33.26
N SER A 152 16.20 7.77 -32.59
CA SER A 152 16.34 7.75 -31.14
C SER A 152 15.07 8.21 -30.41
N GLN A 153 14.32 9.17 -30.98
CA GLN A 153 12.98 9.53 -30.50
C GLN A 153 11.98 8.37 -30.68
N LEU A 154 11.95 7.69 -31.83
CA LEU A 154 11.09 6.52 -32.04
C LEU A 154 11.43 5.34 -31.13
N ALA A 155 12.70 5.19 -30.73
CA ALA A 155 13.13 4.12 -29.84
C ALA A 155 12.71 4.33 -28.37
N LEU A 156 12.51 5.58 -27.95
CA LEU A 156 12.32 5.95 -26.54
C LEU A 156 10.91 6.49 -26.22
N PHE A 157 10.07 6.73 -27.22
CA PHE A 157 8.72 7.27 -27.04
C PHE A 157 7.67 6.36 -27.68
N ASP A 158 6.47 6.35 -27.09
CA ASP A 158 5.29 5.67 -27.59
C ASP A 158 4.68 6.49 -28.74
N THR A 159 4.53 5.88 -29.91
CA THR A 159 4.10 6.58 -31.14
C THR A 159 2.64 7.04 -31.09
N LEU A 160 1.81 6.45 -30.23
CA LEU A 160 0.41 6.81 -30.11
C LEU A 160 0.21 8.06 -29.21
N THR A 161 0.79 8.04 -28.02
CA THR A 161 0.57 9.05 -26.98
C THR A 161 1.64 10.12 -26.94
N GLY A 162 2.81 9.87 -27.53
CA GLY A 162 3.99 10.74 -27.46
C GLY A 162 4.64 10.77 -26.08
N LEU A 163 4.26 9.88 -25.16
CA LEU A 163 4.90 9.72 -23.86
C LEU A 163 6.15 8.83 -23.99
N PRO A 164 7.15 8.98 -23.11
CA PRO A 164 8.21 8.00 -22.93
C PRO A 164 7.70 6.55 -22.85
N ASN A 165 8.37 5.63 -23.55
CA ASN A 165 7.99 4.22 -23.57
C ASN A 165 8.68 3.41 -22.45
N ARG A 166 8.44 2.09 -22.43
CA ARG A 166 9.02 1.17 -21.45
C ARG A 166 10.56 1.20 -21.41
N LEU A 167 11.25 1.35 -22.54
CA LEU A 167 12.71 1.40 -22.58
C LEU A 167 13.23 2.66 -21.88
N ASN A 168 12.63 3.82 -22.15
CA ASN A 168 12.97 5.08 -21.51
C ASN A 168 12.67 5.02 -20.00
N MET A 169 11.52 4.46 -19.63
CA MET A 169 11.14 4.24 -18.23
C MET A 169 12.22 3.49 -17.45
N THR A 170 12.70 2.35 -17.97
CA THR A 170 13.73 1.54 -17.30
C THR A 170 15.03 2.34 -17.09
N GLN A 171 15.46 3.09 -18.11
CA GLN A 171 16.66 3.93 -18.01
C GLN A 171 16.49 5.08 -17.01
N TYR A 172 15.34 5.75 -17.03
CA TYR A 172 15.02 6.84 -16.13
C TYR A 172 14.90 6.38 -14.67
N LEU A 173 14.28 5.22 -14.43
CA LEU A 173 14.17 4.63 -13.11
C LEU A 173 15.55 4.26 -12.56
N ALA A 174 16.39 3.59 -13.35
CA ALA A 174 17.75 3.23 -12.93
C ALA A 174 18.58 4.47 -12.56
N ALA A 175 18.51 5.53 -13.37
CA ALA A 175 19.18 6.80 -13.10
C ALA A 175 18.63 7.54 -11.86
N SER A 176 17.33 7.37 -11.57
CA SER A 176 16.70 7.94 -10.38
C SER A 176 17.11 7.19 -9.12
N LEU A 177 17.18 5.85 -9.19
CA LEU A 177 17.58 4.99 -8.08
C LEU A 177 19.04 5.15 -7.69
N SER A 178 19.94 5.49 -8.61
CA SER A 178 21.35 5.76 -8.28
C SER A 178 21.54 6.93 -7.30
N ARG A 179 20.50 7.76 -7.10
CA ARG A 179 20.51 8.90 -6.17
C ARG A 179 19.87 8.58 -4.81
N VAL A 180 19.23 7.41 -4.67
CA VAL A 180 18.50 6.99 -3.45
C VAL A 180 19.45 6.65 -2.30
N ASP A 181 20.68 6.23 -2.58
CA ASP A 181 21.66 5.90 -1.54
C ASP A 181 22.22 7.13 -0.80
N HIS A 182 21.88 8.36 -1.23
CA HIS A 182 22.20 9.57 -0.50
C HIS A 182 21.20 9.82 0.65
N PRO A 183 21.63 10.46 1.77
CA PRO A 183 20.71 10.83 2.85
C PRO A 183 19.57 11.71 2.34
N GLY A 184 18.33 11.25 2.50
CA GLY A 184 17.12 11.92 1.98
C GLY A 184 16.78 11.61 0.52
N GLY A 185 17.52 10.70 -0.13
CA GLY A 185 17.20 10.19 -1.46
C GLY A 185 16.04 9.20 -1.41
N ALA A 186 14.99 9.47 -2.19
CA ALA A 186 13.85 8.58 -2.38
C ALA A 186 13.43 8.55 -3.84
N CYS A 187 12.72 7.51 -4.25
CA CYS A 187 12.11 7.44 -5.58
C CYS A 187 10.79 6.70 -5.48
N THR A 188 9.71 7.33 -5.93
CA THR A 188 8.39 6.71 -5.98
C THR A 188 8.05 6.27 -7.38
N VAL A 189 7.47 5.07 -7.49
CA VAL A 189 6.83 4.54 -8.70
C VAL A 189 5.33 4.42 -8.45
N MET A 190 4.53 5.00 -9.34
CA MET A 190 3.09 4.77 -9.41
C MET A 190 2.78 4.00 -10.70
N LEU A 191 2.25 2.78 -10.61
CA LEU A 191 1.64 2.10 -11.74
C LEU A 191 0.16 2.45 -11.80
N ILE A 192 -0.33 2.73 -12.99
CA ILE A 192 -1.70 3.19 -13.26
C ILE A 192 -2.27 2.28 -14.35
N ASP A 193 -3.45 1.74 -14.10
CA ASP A 193 -4.19 0.93 -15.05
C ASP A 193 -5.59 1.49 -15.25
N LEU A 194 -6.03 1.55 -16.50
CA LEU A 194 -7.33 2.11 -16.84
C LEU A 194 -8.43 1.06 -16.69
N ASP A 195 -9.25 1.24 -15.65
CA ASP A 195 -10.34 0.32 -15.38
C ASP A 195 -11.36 0.35 -16.53
N ARG A 196 -11.76 -0.84 -17.00
CA ARG A 196 -12.75 -1.04 -18.07
C ARG A 196 -12.33 -0.49 -19.44
N PHE A 197 -11.04 -0.21 -19.69
CA PHE A 197 -10.57 0.23 -21.01
C PHE A 197 -10.91 -0.76 -22.12
N LYS A 198 -10.81 -2.07 -21.85
CA LYS A 198 -11.20 -3.11 -22.81
C LYS A 198 -12.65 -2.95 -23.29
N GLN A 199 -13.58 -2.60 -22.40
CA GLN A 199 -14.98 -2.40 -22.78
C GLN A 199 -15.15 -1.24 -23.78
N VAL A 200 -14.32 -0.20 -23.68
CA VAL A 200 -14.32 0.90 -24.66
C VAL A 200 -13.86 0.41 -26.03
N ASN A 201 -12.78 -0.39 -26.09
CA ASN A 201 -12.34 -0.99 -27.34
C ASN A 201 -13.40 -1.91 -27.95
N ASP A 202 -14.04 -2.73 -27.12
CA ASP A 202 -15.04 -3.70 -27.57
C ASP A 202 -16.33 -3.00 -28.04
N SER A 203 -16.71 -1.87 -27.43
CA SER A 203 -17.95 -1.13 -27.74
C SER A 203 -17.81 -0.08 -28.84
N LEU A 204 -16.71 0.67 -28.85
CA LEU A 204 -16.50 1.82 -29.74
C LEU A 204 -15.39 1.58 -30.78
N GLY A 205 -14.70 0.45 -30.69
CA GLY A 205 -13.60 0.07 -31.58
C GLY A 205 -12.24 0.62 -31.16
N HIS A 206 -11.18 0.00 -31.69
CA HIS A 206 -9.80 0.38 -31.42
C HIS A 206 -9.45 1.86 -31.73
N PRO A 207 -9.96 2.51 -32.80
CA PRO A 207 -9.68 3.93 -33.03
C PRO A 207 -10.15 4.85 -31.88
N ALA A 208 -11.31 4.54 -31.30
CA ALA A 208 -11.82 5.27 -30.13
C ALA A 208 -10.97 5.01 -28.88
N GLY A 209 -10.51 3.76 -28.68
CA GLY A 209 -9.54 3.43 -27.64
C GLY A 209 -8.22 4.19 -27.79
N ASP A 210 -7.71 4.32 -29.00
CA ASP A 210 -6.50 5.08 -29.32
C ASP A 210 -6.66 6.58 -29.01
N ALA A 211 -7.81 7.16 -29.36
CA ALA A 211 -8.16 8.54 -29.02
C ALA A 211 -8.33 8.75 -27.50
N LEU A 212 -8.87 7.76 -26.80
CA LEU A 212 -8.98 7.75 -25.35
C LEU A 212 -7.61 7.73 -24.69
N LEU A 213 -6.68 6.88 -25.13
CA LEU A 213 -5.32 6.81 -24.61
C LEU A 213 -4.56 8.13 -24.76
N LYS A 214 -4.74 8.84 -25.88
CA LYS A 214 -4.20 10.20 -26.08
C LYS A 214 -4.79 11.20 -25.08
N SER A 215 -6.09 11.10 -24.81
CA SER A 215 -6.78 11.97 -23.86
C SER A 215 -6.33 11.71 -22.41
N VAL A 216 -6.14 10.44 -22.05
CA VAL A 216 -5.57 10.01 -20.76
C VAL A 216 -4.17 10.58 -20.59
N ALA A 217 -3.29 10.41 -21.58
CA ALA A 217 -1.94 10.97 -21.56
C ALA A 217 -1.96 12.49 -21.36
N SER A 218 -2.89 13.20 -22.02
CA SER A 218 -3.05 14.64 -21.82
C SER A 218 -3.52 15.02 -20.41
N ARG A 219 -4.43 14.24 -19.79
CA ARG A 219 -4.89 14.48 -18.42
C ARG A 219 -3.79 14.23 -17.41
N LEU A 220 -3.05 13.12 -17.55
CA LEU A 220 -1.88 12.84 -16.71
C LEU A 220 -0.85 13.97 -16.79
N PHE A 221 -0.56 14.46 -17.99
CA PHE A 221 0.36 15.59 -18.16
C PHE A 221 -0.10 16.86 -17.45
N LYS A 222 -1.40 17.18 -17.47
CA LYS A 222 -1.93 18.36 -16.75
C LYS A 222 -1.78 18.26 -15.23
N ILE A 223 -1.78 17.04 -14.68
CA ILE A 223 -1.66 16.80 -13.24
C ILE A 223 -0.20 16.78 -12.81
N ILE A 224 0.65 16.05 -13.54
CA ILE A 224 2.07 15.86 -13.18
C ILE A 224 2.92 17.06 -13.61
N GLY A 225 2.55 17.76 -14.68
CA GLY A 225 3.24 18.95 -15.19
C GLY A 225 4.48 18.66 -16.06
N GLU A 226 5.12 17.51 -15.89
CA GLU A 226 6.35 17.11 -16.60
C GLU A 226 6.12 15.80 -17.38
N LYS A 227 6.32 15.82 -18.70
CA LYS A 227 6.07 14.64 -19.56
C LYS A 227 7.10 13.54 -19.33
N GLU A 228 8.32 13.93 -18.98
CA GLU A 228 9.47 13.05 -18.75
C GLU A 228 9.29 12.15 -17.52
N LYS A 229 8.29 12.45 -16.67
CA LYS A 229 7.93 11.65 -15.49
C LYS A 229 6.80 10.66 -15.76
N ILE A 230 6.17 10.71 -16.94
CA ILE A 230 5.01 9.88 -17.30
C ILE A 230 5.42 8.93 -18.42
N PHE A 231 5.16 7.65 -18.23
CA PHE A 231 5.55 6.60 -19.15
C PHE A 231 4.33 5.78 -19.55
N ARG A 232 4.28 5.33 -20.80
CA ARG A 232 3.31 4.33 -21.25
C ARG A 232 4.02 3.00 -21.44
N LEU A 233 3.58 1.97 -20.70
CA LEU A 233 4.23 0.66 -20.69
C LEU A 233 3.73 -0.25 -21.81
N GLY A 234 2.52 -0.01 -22.29
CA GLY A 234 1.81 -0.80 -23.32
C GLY A 234 0.33 -0.92 -22.96
N GLY A 235 -0.54 -1.17 -23.96
CA GLY A 235 -1.98 -1.30 -23.71
C GLY A 235 -2.57 -0.07 -23.01
N ASP A 236 -3.22 -0.32 -21.87
CA ASP A 236 -3.82 0.61 -20.92
C ASP A 236 -2.94 0.94 -19.69
N GLU A 237 -1.70 0.48 -19.67
CA GLU A 237 -0.79 0.67 -18.54
C GLU A 237 0.05 1.95 -18.68
N PHE A 238 -0.04 2.80 -17.66
CA PHE A 238 0.78 4.00 -17.49
C PHE A 238 1.61 3.89 -16.21
N GLN A 239 2.74 4.60 -16.17
CA GLN A 239 3.59 4.66 -14.99
C GLN A 239 4.06 6.09 -14.77
N VAL A 240 4.11 6.51 -13.50
CA VAL A 240 4.69 7.80 -13.09
C VAL A 240 5.88 7.54 -12.18
N ILE A 241 7.01 8.20 -12.44
CA ILE A 241 8.21 8.12 -11.61
C ILE A 241 8.50 9.49 -11.00
N LEU A 242 8.56 9.55 -9.66
CA LEU A 242 8.77 10.77 -8.88
C LEU A 242 10.06 10.64 -8.07
N PRO A 243 11.19 11.21 -8.56
CA PRO A 243 12.42 11.30 -7.78
C PRO A 243 12.24 12.21 -6.55
N ALA A 244 13.01 11.92 -5.50
CA ALA A 244 13.06 12.67 -4.25
C ALA A 244 11.69 12.90 -3.56
N THR A 245 10.75 11.98 -3.76
CA THR A 245 9.40 12.04 -3.16
C THR A 245 9.10 10.74 -2.44
N ASP A 246 8.80 10.80 -1.14
CA ASP A 246 8.43 9.67 -0.28
C ASP A 246 7.24 9.95 0.66
N ASP A 247 6.75 11.19 0.68
CA ASP A 247 5.65 11.61 1.54
C ASP A 247 4.31 11.01 1.07
N ARG A 248 3.82 10.02 1.82
CA ARG A 248 2.61 9.27 1.49
C ARG A 248 1.35 10.11 1.49
N GLY A 249 1.29 11.20 2.27
CA GLY A 249 0.16 12.14 2.22
C GLY A 249 0.08 12.87 0.87
N THR A 250 1.20 13.44 0.42
CA THR A 250 1.30 14.07 -0.91
C THR A 250 1.08 13.07 -2.04
N LEU A 251 1.69 11.87 -1.95
CA LEU A 251 1.55 10.81 -2.96
C LEU A 251 0.10 10.28 -3.04
N GLY A 252 -0.56 10.11 -1.90
CA GLY A 252 -1.97 9.72 -1.83
C GLY A 252 -2.88 10.76 -2.48
N SER A 253 -2.70 12.04 -2.12
CA SER A 253 -3.45 13.17 -2.71
C SER A 253 -3.26 13.26 -4.23
N LEU A 254 -2.03 13.00 -4.71
CA LEU A 254 -1.72 12.94 -6.13
C LEU A 254 -2.42 11.77 -6.81
N ALA A 255 -2.40 10.58 -6.20
CA ALA A 255 -3.08 9.41 -6.73
C ALA A 255 -4.60 9.61 -6.80
N GLU A 256 -5.22 10.19 -5.77
CA GLU A 256 -6.64 10.59 -5.79
C GLU A 256 -6.92 11.57 -6.92
N SER A 257 -6.09 12.61 -7.09
CA SER A 257 -6.23 13.57 -8.17
C SER A 257 -6.13 12.92 -9.56
N ILE A 258 -5.24 11.94 -9.72
CA ILE A 258 -5.12 11.13 -10.95
C ILE A 258 -6.41 10.36 -11.18
N ILE A 259 -6.89 9.61 -10.17
CA ILE A 259 -8.08 8.77 -10.27
C ILE A 259 -9.30 9.63 -10.60
N GLU A 260 -9.54 10.72 -9.86
CA GLU A 260 -10.66 11.63 -10.09
C GLU A 260 -10.63 12.23 -11.49
N SER A 261 -9.48 12.73 -11.93
CA SER A 261 -9.32 13.34 -13.25
C SER A 261 -9.48 12.33 -14.39
N LEU A 262 -8.91 11.13 -14.23
CA LEU A 262 -9.06 10.07 -15.23
C LEU A 262 -10.48 9.50 -15.26
N SER A 263 -11.20 9.54 -14.14
CA SER A 263 -12.58 9.07 -14.03
C SER A 263 -13.62 10.06 -14.56
N GLN A 264 -13.22 11.29 -14.92
CA GLN A 264 -14.14 12.22 -15.57
C GLN A 264 -14.54 11.72 -16.97
N PRO A 265 -15.77 11.99 -17.45
CA PRO A 265 -16.21 11.59 -18.77
C PRO A 265 -15.30 12.11 -19.89
N TYR A 266 -15.10 11.29 -20.93
CA TYR A 266 -14.41 11.64 -22.16
C TYR A 266 -15.43 11.81 -23.28
N MET A 267 -15.15 12.77 -24.16
CA MET A 267 -15.86 12.91 -25.43
C MET A 267 -14.94 12.40 -26.54
N ILE A 268 -15.24 11.21 -27.04
CA ILE A 268 -14.46 10.55 -28.09
C ILE A 268 -15.39 10.37 -29.30
N GLU A 269 -15.06 11.00 -30.42
CA GLU A 269 -15.82 10.89 -31.67
C GLU A 269 -17.33 11.18 -31.53
N GLY A 270 -17.69 12.11 -30.63
CA GLY A 270 -19.09 12.48 -30.35
C GLY A 270 -19.82 11.55 -29.37
N SER A 271 -19.22 10.44 -28.96
CA SER A 271 -19.73 9.53 -27.93
C SER A 271 -19.12 9.86 -26.57
N ARG A 272 -19.93 9.75 -25.52
CA ARG A 272 -19.48 9.92 -24.13
C ARG A 272 -19.04 8.57 -23.58
N CYS A 273 -17.79 8.46 -23.12
CA CYS A 273 -17.31 7.27 -22.41
C CYS A 273 -16.74 7.64 -21.04
N VAL A 274 -16.79 6.69 -20.11
CA VAL A 274 -16.25 6.84 -18.75
C VAL A 274 -15.41 5.61 -18.48
N ILE A 275 -14.18 5.83 -18.03
CA ILE A 275 -13.27 4.78 -17.54
C ILE A 275 -12.93 5.10 -16.09
N GLY A 276 -12.48 4.11 -15.34
CA GLY A 276 -11.84 4.35 -14.03
C GLY A 276 -10.32 4.32 -14.15
N ALA A 277 -9.65 4.48 -13.02
CA ALA A 277 -8.23 4.20 -12.91
C ALA A 277 -7.92 3.59 -11.54
N SER A 278 -7.10 2.55 -11.53
CA SER A 278 -6.53 1.96 -10.32
C SER A 278 -5.05 2.30 -10.25
N VAL A 279 -4.52 2.59 -9.06
CA VAL A 279 -3.12 3.04 -8.88
C VAL A 279 -2.38 2.22 -7.82
N GLY A 280 -1.24 1.63 -8.17
CA GLY A 280 -0.34 0.96 -7.23
C GLY A 280 0.92 1.79 -6.99
N ILE A 281 1.31 1.99 -5.73
CA ILE A 281 2.40 2.90 -5.35
C ILE A 281 3.47 2.14 -4.55
N ALA A 282 4.73 2.22 -5.00
CA ALA A 282 5.90 1.73 -4.26
C ALA A 282 6.98 2.82 -4.13
N VAL A 283 7.63 2.90 -2.97
CA VAL A 283 8.60 3.94 -2.64
C VAL A 283 9.95 3.33 -2.25
N ALA A 284 11.00 3.63 -3.01
CA ALA A 284 12.37 3.30 -2.63
C ALA A 284 12.92 4.31 -1.61
N PRO A 285 13.75 3.85 -0.64
CA PRO A 285 14.30 2.50 -0.53
C PRO A 285 13.44 1.49 0.26
N TYR A 286 12.24 1.88 0.68
CA TYR A 286 11.41 1.11 1.62
C TYR A 286 10.79 -0.13 1.00
N ASP A 287 10.25 0.02 -0.20
CA ASP A 287 9.47 -0.99 -0.91
C ASP A 287 10.32 -1.68 -2.00
N GLY A 288 11.63 -1.51 -1.98
CA GLY A 288 12.54 -2.04 -2.99
C GLY A 288 13.76 -1.14 -3.18
N ARG A 289 14.88 -1.74 -3.60
CA ARG A 289 16.12 -1.02 -3.91
C ARG A 289 16.53 -1.12 -5.38
N THR A 290 15.99 -2.10 -6.08
CA THR A 290 16.20 -2.28 -7.52
C THR A 290 14.99 -1.80 -8.31
N SER A 291 15.17 -1.54 -9.59
CA SER A 291 14.08 -1.23 -10.52
C SER A 291 13.04 -2.35 -10.55
N GLU A 292 13.52 -3.59 -10.57
CA GLU A 292 12.71 -4.80 -10.62
C GLU A 292 11.85 -4.94 -9.36
N ASP A 293 12.43 -4.73 -8.17
CA ASP A 293 11.70 -4.79 -6.90
C ASP A 293 10.58 -3.75 -6.85
N LEU A 294 10.87 -2.50 -7.21
CA LEU A 294 9.88 -1.42 -7.16
C LEU A 294 8.73 -1.64 -8.13
N VAL A 295 9.03 -1.99 -9.38
CA VAL A 295 8.00 -2.23 -10.40
C VAL A 295 7.13 -3.40 -9.97
N ARG A 296 7.74 -4.51 -9.53
CA ARG A 296 7.02 -5.69 -9.03
C ARG A 296 6.14 -5.37 -7.82
N ASN A 297 6.63 -4.60 -6.87
CA ASN A 297 5.89 -4.28 -5.65
C ASN A 297 4.79 -3.23 -5.90
N ALA A 298 5.00 -2.27 -6.81
CA ALA A 298 3.95 -1.36 -7.25
C ALA A 298 2.84 -2.11 -8.03
N ASP A 299 3.20 -3.12 -8.83
CA ASP A 299 2.24 -3.99 -9.53
C ASP A 299 1.38 -4.80 -8.54
N LEU A 300 1.99 -5.38 -7.50
CA LEU A 300 1.24 -6.04 -6.42
C LEU A 300 0.27 -5.09 -5.71
N ALA A 301 0.67 -3.83 -5.49
CA ALA A 301 -0.21 -2.82 -4.90
C ALA A 301 -1.35 -2.46 -5.86
N LEU A 302 -1.07 -2.29 -7.16
CA LEU A 302 -2.07 -2.01 -8.19
C LEU A 302 -3.11 -3.13 -8.28
N TYR A 303 -2.65 -4.37 -8.22
CA TYR A 303 -3.52 -5.54 -8.23
C TYR A 303 -4.50 -5.54 -7.05
N GLU A 304 -4.01 -5.22 -5.85
CA GLU A 304 -4.85 -5.10 -4.66
C GLU A 304 -5.83 -3.93 -4.74
N ALA A 305 -5.45 -2.82 -5.38
CA ALA A 305 -6.38 -1.73 -5.68
C ALA A 305 -7.53 -2.22 -6.57
N LYS A 306 -7.22 -3.02 -7.61
CA LYS A 306 -8.25 -3.62 -8.48
C LYS A 306 -9.15 -4.60 -7.73
N ALA A 307 -8.58 -5.43 -6.85
CA ALA A 307 -9.34 -6.42 -6.07
C ALA A 307 -10.29 -5.77 -5.05
N ASN A 308 -9.91 -4.60 -4.49
CA ASN A 308 -10.72 -3.86 -3.51
C ASN A 308 -11.77 -2.92 -4.13
N GLY A 309 -12.23 -3.20 -5.36
CA GLY A 309 -13.34 -2.48 -6.00
C GLY A 309 -12.95 -1.57 -7.17
N ARG A 310 -11.66 -1.46 -7.52
CA ARG A 310 -11.13 -0.55 -8.55
C ARG A 310 -11.37 0.93 -8.23
N GLY A 311 -10.90 1.85 -9.06
CA GLY A 311 -11.09 3.30 -8.83
C GLY A 311 -10.46 3.81 -7.52
N CYS A 312 -9.43 3.13 -7.03
CA CYS A 312 -8.73 3.48 -5.80
C CYS A 312 -7.21 3.33 -5.99
N PHE A 313 -6.44 3.85 -5.04
CA PHE A 313 -4.99 3.64 -5.02
C PHE A 313 -4.61 2.67 -3.91
N ARG A 314 -3.38 2.16 -3.93
CA ARG A 314 -2.83 1.35 -2.84
C ARG A 314 -1.35 1.58 -2.71
N PHE A 315 -0.88 1.81 -1.49
CA PHE A 315 0.55 1.71 -1.20
C PHE A 315 0.96 0.26 -1.01
N PHE A 316 2.14 -0.09 -1.49
CA PHE A 316 2.74 -1.37 -1.19
C PHE A 316 2.96 -1.54 0.33
N SER A 317 2.67 -2.74 0.80
CA SER A 317 3.07 -3.25 2.11
C SER A 317 3.56 -4.68 1.98
N SER A 318 4.48 -5.08 2.87
CA SER A 318 5.06 -6.42 2.90
C SER A 318 3.99 -7.53 3.00
N SER A 319 2.88 -7.24 3.68
CA SER A 319 1.71 -8.13 3.76
C SER A 319 1.04 -8.43 2.41
N LEU A 320 1.24 -7.61 1.36
CA LEU A 320 0.63 -7.88 0.04
C LEU A 320 1.28 -9.06 -0.68
N LEU A 321 2.56 -9.35 -0.40
CA LEU A 321 3.24 -10.53 -0.93
C LEU A 321 2.58 -11.82 -0.44
N GLU A 322 2.19 -11.84 0.84
CA GLU A 322 1.48 -12.97 1.45
C GLU A 322 0.06 -13.12 0.88
N VAL A 323 -0.63 -12.00 0.60
CA VAL A 323 -1.98 -12.01 0.00
C VAL A 323 -1.97 -12.60 -1.42
N ALA A 324 -0.96 -12.29 -2.24
CA ALA A 324 -0.85 -12.81 -3.61
C ALA A 324 -0.64 -14.34 -3.64
N GLU A 325 0.23 -14.88 -2.78
CA GLU A 325 0.40 -16.33 -2.65
C GLU A 325 -0.87 -17.00 -2.06
N ASP A 326 -1.48 -16.37 -1.05
CA ASP A 326 -2.73 -16.82 -0.44
C ASP A 326 -3.89 -16.87 -1.45
N ARG A 327 -3.95 -15.94 -2.41
CA ARG A 327 -5.00 -15.90 -3.42
C ARG A 327 -4.96 -17.12 -4.32
N ARG A 328 -3.78 -17.54 -4.80
CA ARG A 328 -3.63 -18.75 -5.64
C ARG A 328 -4.05 -20.00 -4.87
N VAL A 329 -3.78 -20.04 -3.57
CA VAL A 329 -4.23 -21.12 -2.69
C VAL A 329 -5.76 -21.09 -2.56
N LEU A 330 -6.35 -19.91 -2.30
CA LEU A 330 -7.80 -19.74 -2.20
C LEU A 330 -8.54 -20.05 -3.49
N GLU A 331 -7.97 -19.78 -4.66
CA GLU A 331 -8.57 -20.17 -5.94
C GLU A 331 -8.70 -21.69 -6.06
N ASN A 332 -7.63 -22.43 -5.74
CA ASN A 332 -7.65 -23.89 -5.73
C ASN A 332 -8.63 -24.43 -4.68
N ASP A 333 -8.57 -23.88 -3.46
CA ASP A 333 -9.45 -24.27 -2.35
C ASP A 333 -10.94 -23.99 -2.69
N LEU A 334 -11.25 -22.92 -3.44
CA LEU A 334 -12.61 -22.60 -3.87
C LEU A 334 -13.11 -23.62 -4.89
N ARG A 335 -12.26 -24.03 -5.83
CA ARG A 335 -12.59 -25.08 -6.81
C ARG A 335 -12.85 -26.42 -6.10
N ASP A 336 -12.08 -26.73 -5.06
CA ASP A 336 -12.32 -27.90 -4.21
C ASP A 336 -13.61 -27.75 -3.40
N ALA A 337 -13.89 -26.58 -2.82
CA ALA A 337 -15.10 -26.33 -2.03
C ALA A 337 -16.39 -26.44 -2.85
N LEU A 338 -16.36 -26.08 -4.13
CA LEU A 338 -17.49 -26.26 -5.06
C LEU A 338 -17.81 -27.74 -5.31
N SER A 339 -16.80 -28.61 -5.31
CA SER A 339 -16.98 -30.05 -5.60
C SER A 339 -17.15 -30.92 -4.35
N THR A 340 -16.48 -30.59 -3.25
CA THR A 340 -16.40 -31.40 -2.03
C THR A 340 -17.21 -30.84 -0.85
N GLY A 341 -17.81 -29.66 -1.03
CA GLY A 341 -18.57 -28.95 0.01
C GLY A 341 -17.72 -27.97 0.83
N GLY A 342 -18.37 -27.09 1.59
CA GLY A 342 -17.73 -26.01 2.36
C GLY A 342 -18.38 -24.65 2.13
N LEU A 343 -19.16 -24.52 1.06
CA LEU A 343 -20.06 -23.41 0.83
C LEU A 343 -21.40 -23.62 1.54
N LYS A 344 -21.99 -22.51 2.02
CA LYS A 344 -23.33 -22.44 2.60
C LYS A 344 -24.04 -21.20 2.09
N VAL A 345 -25.37 -21.22 2.09
CA VAL A 345 -26.18 -20.02 1.82
C VAL A 345 -26.77 -19.55 3.15
N TYR A 346 -26.61 -18.26 3.43
CA TYR A 346 -27.24 -17.57 4.54
C TYR A 346 -28.26 -16.59 3.98
N TYR A 347 -29.30 -16.29 4.74
CA TYR A 347 -30.43 -15.51 4.29
C TYR A 347 -30.55 -14.24 5.11
N GLN A 348 -30.56 -13.08 4.46
CA GLN A 348 -30.75 -11.79 5.13
C GLN A 348 -32.18 -11.27 4.91
N PRO A 349 -32.94 -10.94 5.97
CA PRO A 349 -34.31 -10.45 5.83
C PRO A 349 -34.42 -9.08 5.15
N GLN A 350 -35.41 -8.95 4.26
CA GLN A 350 -35.91 -7.71 3.70
C GLN A 350 -37.26 -7.37 4.38
N VAL A 351 -37.30 -6.27 5.12
CA VAL A 351 -38.43 -5.89 5.98
C VAL A 351 -39.23 -4.77 5.34
N SER A 352 -40.54 -4.95 5.21
CA SER A 352 -41.44 -3.89 4.74
C SER A 352 -41.49 -2.73 5.74
N THR A 353 -41.33 -1.50 5.26
CA THR A 353 -41.35 -0.31 6.13
C THR A 353 -42.73 -0.01 6.70
N SER A 354 -43.80 -0.38 5.98
CA SER A 354 -45.19 -0.13 6.38
C SER A 354 -45.70 -1.12 7.44
N THR A 355 -45.30 -2.39 7.36
CA THR A 355 -45.83 -3.47 8.21
C THR A 355 -44.82 -4.02 9.21
N SER A 356 -43.53 -3.68 9.06
CA SER A 356 -42.41 -4.29 9.80
C SER A 356 -42.32 -5.82 9.68
N CYS A 357 -43.03 -6.40 8.69
CA CYS A 357 -43.00 -7.82 8.39
C CYS A 357 -41.91 -8.12 7.36
N VAL A 358 -41.29 -9.29 7.47
CA VAL A 358 -40.37 -9.79 6.45
C VAL A 358 -41.17 -10.23 5.22
N THR A 359 -40.85 -9.68 4.05
CA THR A 359 -41.52 -9.98 2.78
C THR A 359 -40.63 -10.78 1.82
N GLY A 360 -39.33 -10.77 2.05
CA GLY A 360 -38.34 -11.53 1.30
C GLY A 360 -37.03 -11.68 2.06
N VAL A 361 -36.14 -12.49 1.52
CA VAL A 361 -34.79 -12.67 2.04
C VAL A 361 -33.78 -12.66 0.89
N GLU A 362 -32.59 -12.12 1.12
CA GLU A 362 -31.47 -12.18 0.18
C GLU A 362 -30.58 -13.38 0.50
N ALA A 363 -30.31 -14.21 -0.52
CA ALA A 363 -29.45 -15.38 -0.44
C ALA A 363 -27.98 -14.97 -0.62
N LEU A 364 -27.23 -15.08 0.47
CA LEU A 364 -25.85 -14.64 0.58
C LEU A 364 -24.93 -15.85 0.78
N VAL A 365 -24.09 -16.12 -0.21
CA VAL A 365 -23.11 -17.21 -0.14
C VAL A 365 -22.10 -16.99 0.99
N ARG A 366 -21.72 -18.06 1.69
CA ARG A 366 -20.73 -18.07 2.77
C ARG A 366 -19.80 -19.22 2.55
N TRP A 367 -18.50 -18.96 2.68
CA TRP A 367 -17.49 -20.01 2.57
C TRP A 367 -16.89 -20.31 3.93
N HIS A 368 -17.08 -21.54 4.40
CA HIS A 368 -16.46 -22.05 5.61
C HIS A 368 -15.27 -22.94 5.25
N HIS A 369 -14.09 -22.34 5.20
CA HIS A 369 -12.87 -23.05 4.91
C HIS A 369 -12.44 -23.93 6.10
N PRO A 370 -12.07 -25.20 5.91
CA PRO A 370 -11.74 -26.12 7.01
C PRO A 370 -10.57 -25.62 7.88
N VAL A 371 -9.56 -25.01 7.27
CA VAL A 371 -8.38 -24.49 7.97
C VAL A 371 -8.54 -23.02 8.37
N ARG A 372 -9.03 -22.19 7.45
CA ARG A 372 -9.04 -20.71 7.58
C ARG A 372 -10.29 -20.19 8.32
N GLY A 373 -11.33 -21.01 8.47
CA GLY A 373 -12.60 -20.58 9.05
C GLY A 373 -13.47 -19.82 8.04
N PRO A 374 -14.37 -18.93 8.49
CA PRO A 374 -15.25 -18.20 7.58
C PRO A 374 -14.47 -17.21 6.71
N ILE A 375 -14.64 -17.31 5.39
CA ILE A 375 -14.06 -16.42 4.39
C ILE A 375 -15.17 -15.52 3.84
N SER A 376 -14.86 -14.23 3.73
CA SER A 376 -15.83 -13.21 3.29
C SER A 376 -16.12 -13.32 1.78
N PRO A 377 -17.37 -13.16 1.33
CA PRO A 377 -17.71 -13.08 -0.10
C PRO A 377 -16.91 -12.02 -0.86
N GLY A 378 -16.66 -10.86 -0.24
CA GLY A 378 -15.81 -9.82 -0.83
C GLY A 378 -14.36 -10.24 -1.10
N GLN A 379 -13.91 -11.39 -0.56
CA GLN A 379 -12.59 -11.96 -0.86
C GLN A 379 -12.64 -13.01 -1.97
N PHE A 380 -13.62 -13.92 -1.96
CA PHE A 380 -13.62 -15.07 -2.88
C PHE A 380 -14.50 -14.93 -4.12
N VAL A 381 -15.50 -14.04 -4.12
CA VAL A 381 -16.33 -13.80 -5.31
C VAL A 381 -15.52 -13.16 -6.44
N PRO A 382 -14.66 -12.15 -6.20
CA PRO A 382 -13.77 -11.62 -7.25
C PRO A 382 -12.80 -12.69 -7.79
N ILE A 383 -12.31 -13.58 -6.92
CA ILE A 383 -11.48 -14.73 -7.34
C ILE A 383 -12.30 -15.65 -8.25
N ALA A 384 -13.56 -15.92 -7.91
CA ALA A 384 -14.43 -16.75 -8.71
C ALA A 384 -14.69 -16.16 -10.11
N GLU A 385 -14.87 -14.83 -10.20
CA GLU A 385 -15.04 -14.15 -11.49
C GLU A 385 -13.80 -14.24 -12.36
N GLU A 386 -12.62 -13.92 -11.80
CA GLU A 386 -11.35 -13.98 -12.55
C GLU A 386 -10.96 -15.40 -12.97
N ALA A 387 -11.27 -16.40 -12.14
CA ALA A 387 -10.96 -17.80 -12.41
C ALA A 387 -12.03 -18.54 -13.23
N ASN A 388 -13.07 -17.84 -13.73
CA ASN A 388 -14.24 -18.43 -14.39
C ASN A 388 -14.97 -19.50 -13.54
N LEU A 389 -14.90 -19.39 -12.21
CA LEU A 389 -15.65 -20.21 -11.25
C LEU A 389 -16.98 -19.55 -10.85
N ILE A 390 -17.28 -18.34 -11.32
CA ILE A 390 -18.51 -17.62 -10.97
C ILE A 390 -19.77 -18.31 -11.52
N GLU A 391 -19.70 -18.91 -12.71
CA GLU A 391 -20.81 -19.65 -13.30
C GLU A 391 -21.21 -20.87 -12.45
N PRO A 392 -20.31 -21.82 -12.12
CA PRO A 392 -20.67 -22.96 -11.28
C PRO A 392 -21.03 -22.54 -9.85
N LEU A 393 -20.41 -21.48 -9.30
CA LEU A 393 -20.77 -20.94 -7.99
C LEU A 393 -22.20 -20.40 -7.98
N GLY A 394 -22.54 -19.56 -8.94
CA GLY A 394 -23.86 -18.95 -9.00
C GLY A 394 -24.96 -19.96 -9.36
N GLU A 395 -24.68 -20.96 -10.20
CA GLU A 395 -25.63 -22.07 -10.41
C GLU A 395 -25.90 -22.82 -9.09
N TRP A 396 -24.85 -23.13 -8.33
CA TRP A 396 -24.99 -23.79 -7.04
C TRP A 396 -25.82 -22.96 -6.04
N VAL A 397 -25.55 -21.65 -5.94
CA VAL A 397 -26.32 -20.74 -5.07
C VAL A 397 -27.78 -20.67 -5.52
N LEU A 398 -28.05 -20.51 -6.81
CA LEU A 398 -29.41 -20.41 -7.36
C LEU A 398 -30.23 -21.66 -7.04
N ARG A 399 -29.68 -22.85 -7.32
CA ARG A 399 -30.35 -24.13 -7.03
C ARG A 399 -30.63 -24.26 -5.54
N ARG A 400 -29.62 -24.00 -4.70
CA ARG A 400 -29.75 -24.12 -3.25
C ARG A 400 -30.79 -23.14 -2.68
N ALA A 401 -30.77 -21.89 -3.12
CA ALA A 401 -31.74 -20.88 -2.72
C ALA A 401 -33.17 -21.27 -3.13
N CYS A 402 -33.35 -21.82 -4.34
CA CYS A 402 -34.65 -22.31 -4.80
C CYS A 402 -35.16 -23.51 -3.98
N GLU A 403 -34.27 -24.46 -3.67
CA GLU A 403 -34.58 -25.65 -2.84
C GLU A 403 -34.96 -25.28 -1.40
N ASP A 404 -34.22 -24.36 -0.79
CA ASP A 404 -34.50 -23.88 0.57
C ASP A 404 -35.82 -23.08 0.57
N ALA A 405 -36.01 -22.16 -0.40
CA ALA A 405 -37.20 -21.31 -0.47
C ALA A 405 -38.50 -22.07 -0.72
N ALA A 406 -38.45 -23.19 -1.45
CA ALA A 406 -39.61 -24.04 -1.69
C ALA A 406 -40.18 -24.66 -0.41
N GLN A 407 -39.37 -24.76 0.65
CA GLN A 407 -39.78 -25.31 1.95
C GLN A 407 -40.41 -24.27 2.87
N TRP A 408 -40.25 -22.97 2.57
CA TRP A 408 -40.77 -21.91 3.41
C TRP A 408 -42.27 -21.71 3.22
N PRO A 409 -43.04 -21.51 4.31
CA PRO A 409 -44.46 -21.24 4.23
C PRO A 409 -44.76 -19.85 3.64
N GLY A 410 -45.92 -19.73 2.98
CA GLY A 410 -46.41 -18.47 2.44
C GLY A 410 -45.65 -17.97 1.20
N ASP A 411 -45.67 -16.65 1.02
CA ASP A 411 -45.20 -15.99 -0.21
C ASP A 411 -43.83 -15.30 -0.05
N ILE A 412 -43.02 -15.73 0.94
CA ILE A 412 -41.70 -15.16 1.18
C ILE A 412 -40.82 -15.35 -0.06
N ARG A 413 -40.30 -14.24 -0.58
CA ARG A 413 -39.43 -14.22 -1.76
C ARG A 413 -37.99 -14.53 -1.39
N VAL A 414 -37.25 -15.14 -2.32
CA VAL A 414 -35.79 -15.31 -2.24
C VAL A 414 -35.14 -14.50 -3.35
N ALA A 415 -34.22 -13.62 -2.97
CA ALA A 415 -33.42 -12.85 -3.90
C ALA A 415 -32.03 -13.48 -4.05
N VAL A 416 -31.55 -13.63 -5.28
CA VAL A 416 -30.24 -14.21 -5.60
C VAL A 416 -29.45 -13.24 -6.47
N ASN A 417 -28.27 -12.85 -5.99
CA ASN A 417 -27.32 -12.03 -6.74
C ASN A 417 -26.81 -12.76 -7.99
N LEU A 418 -26.76 -12.03 -9.11
CA LEU A 418 -26.32 -12.53 -10.40
C LEU A 418 -25.25 -11.63 -10.99
N SER A 419 -24.07 -12.20 -11.30
CA SER A 419 -22.98 -11.40 -11.88
C SER A 419 -23.25 -11.04 -13.35
N PRO A 420 -22.64 -9.95 -13.87
CA PRO A 420 -22.74 -9.59 -15.28
C PRO A 420 -22.23 -10.68 -16.24
N ILE A 421 -21.23 -11.46 -15.81
CA ILE A 421 -20.69 -12.58 -16.58
C ILE A 421 -21.75 -13.67 -16.75
N GLN A 422 -22.48 -14.00 -15.67
CA GLN A 422 -23.56 -14.98 -15.73
C GLN A 422 -24.76 -14.47 -16.53
N PHE A 423 -25.08 -13.17 -16.45
CA PHE A 423 -26.16 -12.58 -17.24
C PHE A 423 -25.87 -12.63 -18.75
N ALA A 424 -24.61 -12.50 -19.15
CA ALA A 424 -24.19 -12.63 -20.54
C ALA A 424 -24.24 -14.08 -21.07
N ASN A 425 -24.42 -15.08 -20.21
CA ASN A 425 -24.48 -16.48 -20.61
C ASN A 425 -25.88 -16.83 -21.16
N GLU A 426 -25.95 -17.18 -22.44
CA GLU A 426 -27.20 -17.54 -23.14
C GLU A 426 -27.94 -18.73 -22.50
N ALA A 427 -27.25 -19.59 -21.74
CA ALA A 427 -27.85 -20.73 -21.06
C ALA A 427 -28.60 -20.36 -19.76
N LEU A 428 -28.47 -19.12 -19.26
CA LEU A 428 -29.04 -18.70 -17.98
C LEU A 428 -30.55 -18.96 -17.85
N PRO A 429 -31.42 -18.63 -18.83
CA PRO A 429 -32.86 -18.91 -18.70
C PRO A 429 -33.16 -20.40 -18.51
N ALA A 430 -32.43 -21.27 -19.22
CA ALA A 430 -32.58 -22.72 -19.07
C ALA A 430 -32.13 -23.21 -17.69
N LEU A 431 -31.08 -22.62 -17.12
CA LEU A 431 -30.63 -22.91 -15.76
C LEU A 431 -31.69 -22.50 -14.71
N VAL A 432 -32.29 -21.32 -14.87
CA VAL A 432 -33.37 -20.83 -13.99
C VAL A 432 -34.59 -21.74 -14.07
N VAL A 433 -35.02 -22.12 -15.27
CA VAL A 433 -36.12 -23.08 -15.48
C VAL A 433 -35.82 -24.41 -14.79
N SER A 434 -34.61 -24.94 -14.98
CA SER A 434 -34.18 -26.17 -14.32
C SER A 434 -34.19 -26.05 -12.80
N ALA A 435 -33.70 -24.95 -12.23
CA ALA A 435 -33.69 -24.75 -10.78
C ALA A 435 -35.11 -24.70 -10.19
N LEU A 436 -36.00 -23.91 -10.81
CA LEU A 436 -37.41 -23.79 -10.40
C LEU A 436 -38.17 -25.11 -10.55
N ALA A 437 -37.97 -25.83 -11.65
CA ALA A 437 -38.64 -27.11 -11.90
C ALA A 437 -38.21 -28.19 -10.90
N ASN A 438 -36.93 -28.23 -10.52
CA ASN A 438 -36.40 -29.20 -9.57
C ASN A 438 -36.81 -28.90 -8.13
N SER A 439 -36.88 -27.62 -7.74
CA SER A 439 -37.29 -27.24 -6.39
C SER A 439 -38.81 -27.20 -6.20
N GLY A 440 -39.57 -26.99 -7.27
CA GLY A 440 -41.00 -26.72 -7.22
C GLY A 440 -41.36 -25.32 -6.74
N LEU A 441 -40.39 -24.40 -6.66
CA LEU A 441 -40.62 -23.02 -6.25
C LEU A 441 -41.46 -22.27 -7.31
N PRO A 442 -42.56 -21.59 -6.92
CA PRO A 442 -43.27 -20.71 -7.83
C PRO A 442 -42.34 -19.61 -8.38
N PRO A 443 -42.28 -19.35 -9.71
CA PRO A 443 -41.36 -18.39 -10.29
C PRO A 443 -41.44 -16.99 -9.68
N SER A 444 -42.65 -16.54 -9.32
CA SER A 444 -42.89 -15.23 -8.70
C SER A 444 -42.23 -15.04 -7.32
N ARG A 445 -41.77 -16.13 -6.69
CA ARG A 445 -41.03 -16.10 -5.42
C ARG A 445 -39.52 -15.98 -5.60
N LEU A 446 -39.00 -16.18 -6.82
CA LEU A 446 -37.60 -15.96 -7.14
C LEU A 446 -37.40 -14.53 -7.67
N GLU A 447 -36.44 -13.84 -7.09
CA GLU A 447 -35.96 -12.53 -7.55
C GLU A 447 -34.48 -12.64 -7.90
N LEU A 448 -34.08 -12.14 -9.08
CA LEU A 448 -32.67 -12.05 -9.46
C LEU A 448 -32.19 -10.61 -9.33
N GLU A 449 -31.10 -10.41 -8.60
CA GLU A 449 -30.49 -9.11 -8.35
C GLU A 449 -29.31 -8.91 -9.32
N LEU A 450 -29.35 -7.81 -10.07
CA LEU A 450 -28.39 -7.48 -11.13
C LEU A 450 -27.83 -6.10 -10.87
N THR A 451 -26.51 -5.92 -10.95
CA THR A 451 -25.90 -4.60 -10.83
C THR A 451 -26.09 -3.76 -12.09
N GLU A 452 -25.97 -2.43 -12.00
CA GLU A 452 -26.05 -1.53 -13.17
C GLU A 452 -25.06 -1.88 -14.31
N GLY A 453 -23.98 -2.62 -14.00
CA GLY A 453 -22.97 -3.01 -14.96
C GLY A 453 -23.49 -3.85 -16.14
N VAL A 454 -24.65 -4.50 -16.01
CA VAL A 454 -25.26 -5.27 -17.10
C VAL A 454 -25.69 -4.41 -18.29
N PHE A 455 -25.88 -3.10 -18.08
CA PHE A 455 -26.27 -2.14 -19.12
C PHE A 455 -25.09 -1.56 -19.90
N LEU A 456 -23.84 -1.90 -19.57
CA LEU A 456 -22.67 -1.36 -20.28
C LEU A 456 -22.64 -1.77 -21.77
N ASN A 457 -23.26 -2.90 -22.10
CA ASN A 457 -23.40 -3.41 -23.47
C ASN A 457 -24.88 -3.38 -23.89
N GLU A 458 -25.48 -2.19 -24.01
CA GLU A 458 -26.83 -2.01 -24.57
C GLU A 458 -26.89 -2.67 -25.96
N SER A 459 -27.50 -3.85 -26.02
CA SER A 459 -27.56 -4.69 -27.22
C SER A 459 -28.91 -5.41 -27.30
N ALA A 460 -29.31 -5.78 -28.52
CA ALA A 460 -30.52 -6.58 -28.72
C ALA A 460 -30.49 -7.92 -27.97
N ALA A 461 -29.30 -8.45 -27.67
CA ALA A 461 -29.14 -9.66 -26.87
C ALA A 461 -29.49 -9.43 -25.39
N THR A 462 -29.13 -8.28 -24.84
CA THR A 462 -29.47 -7.87 -23.46
C THR A 462 -30.98 -7.77 -23.29
N ASP A 463 -31.67 -7.10 -24.22
CA ASP A 463 -33.14 -6.99 -24.20
C ASP A 463 -33.83 -8.35 -24.34
N ALA A 464 -33.31 -9.21 -25.23
CA ALA A 464 -33.81 -10.57 -25.39
C ALA A 464 -33.63 -11.42 -24.12
N MET A 465 -32.49 -11.30 -23.44
CA MET A 465 -32.24 -11.97 -22.16
C MET A 465 -33.24 -11.51 -21.09
N PHE A 466 -33.46 -10.20 -20.96
CA PHE A 466 -34.46 -9.65 -20.04
C PHE A 466 -35.87 -10.15 -20.35
N SER A 467 -36.28 -10.17 -21.62
CA SER A 467 -37.57 -10.72 -22.04
C SER A 467 -37.69 -12.20 -21.65
N ASN A 468 -36.68 -13.01 -22.00
CA ASN A 468 -36.68 -14.44 -21.72
C ASN A 468 -36.80 -14.72 -20.21
N LEU A 469 -36.11 -13.95 -19.36
CA LEU A 469 -36.21 -14.09 -17.91
C LEU A 469 -37.59 -13.67 -17.38
N LYS A 470 -38.15 -12.55 -17.86
CA LYS A 470 -39.49 -12.11 -17.43
C LYS A 470 -40.60 -13.06 -17.90
N ASP A 471 -40.45 -13.68 -19.06
CA ASP A 471 -41.38 -14.69 -19.57
C ASP A 471 -41.46 -15.94 -18.68
N LEU A 472 -40.44 -16.20 -17.85
CA LEU A 472 -40.47 -17.25 -16.82
C LEU A 472 -41.37 -16.88 -15.63
N GLY A 473 -41.74 -15.61 -15.48
CA GLY A 473 -42.52 -15.10 -14.35
C GLY A 473 -41.72 -14.83 -13.08
N ILE A 474 -40.39 -14.73 -13.18
CA ILE A 474 -39.51 -14.31 -12.07
C ILE A 474 -39.47 -12.78 -11.93
N ARG A 475 -39.05 -12.31 -10.75
CA ARG A 475 -38.81 -10.88 -10.51
C ARG A 475 -37.37 -10.51 -10.79
N LEU A 476 -37.14 -9.27 -11.20
CA LEU A 476 -35.81 -8.71 -11.41
C LEU A 476 -35.63 -7.47 -10.54
N ALA A 477 -34.48 -7.38 -9.88
CA ALA A 477 -34.10 -6.24 -9.05
C ALA A 477 -32.78 -5.63 -9.56
N LEU A 478 -32.71 -4.30 -9.54
CA LEU A 478 -31.51 -3.55 -9.86
C LEU A 478 -30.75 -3.26 -8.57
N ASP A 479 -29.53 -3.79 -8.45
CA ASP A 479 -28.66 -3.68 -7.29
C ASP A 479 -27.60 -2.58 -7.44
N ASP A 480 -27.05 -2.14 -6.31
CA ASP A 480 -26.02 -1.09 -6.18
C ASP A 480 -26.36 0.25 -6.89
N PHE A 481 -27.66 0.60 -6.95
CA PHE A 481 -28.12 1.73 -7.76
C PHE A 481 -27.53 3.07 -7.30
N GLY A 482 -26.98 3.83 -8.25
CA GLY A 482 -26.38 5.15 -8.05
C GLY A 482 -24.86 5.16 -7.85
N THR A 483 -24.22 4.00 -7.67
CA THR A 483 -22.75 3.91 -7.57
C THR A 483 -22.05 3.79 -8.94
N GLY A 484 -22.83 3.59 -10.01
CA GLY A 484 -22.36 3.26 -11.35
C GLY A 484 -22.80 4.22 -12.47
N TYR A 485 -23.11 3.64 -13.64
CA TYR A 485 -23.28 4.35 -14.90
C TYR A 485 -24.60 5.12 -14.92
N SER A 486 -24.56 6.43 -14.66
CA SER A 486 -25.75 7.27 -14.49
C SER A 486 -26.47 7.62 -15.81
N SER A 487 -26.98 6.62 -16.54
CA SER A 487 -27.92 6.83 -17.65
C SER A 487 -29.32 6.37 -17.25
N LEU A 488 -30.14 7.29 -16.74
CA LEU A 488 -31.56 7.00 -16.46
C LEU A 488 -32.36 6.50 -17.68
N GLY A 489 -31.77 6.55 -18.89
CA GLY A 489 -32.38 6.08 -20.13
C GLY A 489 -32.73 4.59 -20.13
N TYR A 490 -31.87 3.72 -19.58
CA TYR A 490 -32.11 2.26 -19.59
C TYR A 490 -33.26 1.86 -18.66
N LEU A 491 -33.48 2.59 -17.56
CA LEU A 491 -34.59 2.34 -16.63
C LEU A 491 -35.96 2.49 -17.27
N LYS A 492 -36.06 3.23 -18.38
CA LYS A 492 -37.32 3.39 -19.11
C LYS A 492 -37.78 2.09 -19.77
N THR A 493 -36.85 1.23 -20.19
CA THR A 493 -37.12 0.01 -20.96
C THR A 493 -36.79 -1.26 -20.19
N ALA A 494 -35.96 -1.17 -19.14
CA ALA A 494 -35.56 -2.32 -18.34
C ALA A 494 -36.74 -2.83 -17.47
N PRO A 495 -37.06 -4.13 -17.50
CA PRO A 495 -38.25 -4.68 -16.85
C PRO A 495 -38.01 -5.05 -15.37
N PHE A 496 -37.40 -4.14 -14.61
CA PHE A 496 -37.17 -4.34 -13.17
C PHE A 496 -38.45 -4.14 -12.36
N ASP A 497 -38.55 -4.88 -11.27
CA ASP A 497 -39.65 -4.77 -10.30
C ASP A 497 -39.21 -4.06 -9.01
N LYS A 498 -37.90 -3.87 -8.81
CA LYS A 498 -37.30 -3.33 -7.59
C LYS A 498 -35.98 -2.63 -7.87
N ILE A 499 -35.70 -1.56 -7.14
CA ILE A 499 -34.41 -0.85 -7.08
C ILE A 499 -33.85 -0.97 -5.66
N LYS A 500 -32.61 -1.45 -5.52
CA LYS A 500 -31.87 -1.48 -4.25
C LYS A 500 -30.92 -0.28 -4.20
N ILE A 501 -31.04 0.51 -3.14
CA ILE A 501 -30.28 1.73 -2.89
C ILE A 501 -29.03 1.34 -2.11
N ASP A 502 -27.87 1.58 -2.71
CA ASP A 502 -26.59 1.18 -2.13
C ASP A 502 -26.33 1.83 -0.76
N GLN A 503 -25.65 1.08 0.10
CA GLN A 503 -25.30 1.48 1.45
C GLN A 503 -24.43 2.76 1.49
N SER A 504 -23.68 3.10 0.45
CA SER A 504 -22.85 4.31 0.42
C SER A 504 -23.68 5.60 0.49
N PHE A 505 -24.91 5.58 -0.04
CA PHE A 505 -25.83 6.70 0.09
C PHE A 505 -26.44 6.75 1.49
N VAL A 506 -26.78 5.60 2.05
CA VAL A 506 -27.33 5.49 3.41
C VAL A 506 -26.31 5.95 4.46
N ARG A 507 -25.05 5.54 4.30
CA ARG A 507 -23.95 5.94 5.19
C ARG A 507 -23.74 7.44 5.09
N GLY A 508 -23.84 8.12 6.23
CA GLY A 508 -23.64 9.56 6.31
C GLY A 508 -24.85 10.40 5.85
N ALA A 509 -25.98 9.77 5.50
CA ALA A 509 -27.20 10.51 5.15
C ALA A 509 -27.76 11.33 6.33
N THR A 510 -27.55 10.89 7.56
CA THR A 510 -28.01 11.59 8.78
C THR A 510 -27.04 12.68 9.25
N LEU A 511 -25.91 12.88 8.57
CA LEU A 511 -24.92 13.90 8.94
C LEU A 511 -25.37 15.30 8.49
N PRO A 512 -25.14 16.35 9.30
CA PRO A 512 -25.45 17.73 8.91
C PRO A 512 -24.74 18.14 7.62
N GLY A 513 -25.49 18.69 6.66
CA GLY A 513 -24.95 19.14 5.37
C GLY A 513 -24.79 18.04 4.31
N SER A 514 -25.11 16.79 4.63
CA SER A 514 -25.11 15.69 3.67
C SER A 514 -26.18 15.88 2.59
N ARG A 515 -25.83 15.58 1.33
CA ARG A 515 -26.77 15.59 0.19
C ARG A 515 -27.41 14.22 -0.04
N ASN A 516 -26.94 13.18 0.64
CA ASN A 516 -27.36 11.81 0.34
C ASN A 516 -28.86 11.58 0.56
N GLY A 517 -29.45 12.21 1.58
CA GLY A 517 -30.91 12.13 1.81
C GLY A 517 -31.73 12.66 0.62
N ALA A 518 -31.27 13.72 -0.05
CA ALA A 518 -31.93 14.24 -1.25
C ALA A 518 -31.78 13.31 -2.46
N ILE A 519 -30.64 12.62 -2.58
CA ILE A 519 -30.42 11.61 -3.62
C ILE A 519 -31.37 10.42 -3.42
N ILE A 520 -31.47 9.91 -2.18
CA ILE A 520 -32.38 8.83 -1.83
C ILE A 520 -33.84 9.23 -2.15
N ALA A 521 -34.25 10.45 -1.79
CA ALA A 521 -35.58 10.97 -2.12
C ALA A 521 -35.86 10.97 -3.63
N ALA A 522 -34.87 11.36 -4.45
CA ALA A 522 -34.99 11.36 -5.90
C ALA A 522 -35.12 9.93 -6.47
N ILE A 523 -34.36 8.96 -5.92
CA ILE A 523 -34.45 7.55 -6.31
C ILE A 523 -35.84 6.99 -5.97
N VAL A 524 -36.37 7.28 -4.78
CA VAL A 524 -37.71 6.85 -4.39
C VAL A 524 -38.78 7.43 -5.30
N ALA A 525 -38.70 8.72 -5.64
CA ALA A 525 -39.64 9.36 -6.56
C ALA A 525 -39.58 8.74 -7.98
N LEU A 526 -38.38 8.41 -8.46
CA LEU A 526 -38.17 7.74 -9.74
C LEU A 526 -38.78 6.34 -9.75
N ALA A 527 -38.49 5.53 -8.72
CA ALA A 527 -39.02 4.18 -8.59
C ALA A 527 -40.56 4.19 -8.56
N GLY A 528 -41.16 5.13 -7.81
CA GLY A 528 -42.62 5.31 -7.79
C GLY A 528 -43.21 5.71 -9.14
N ALA A 529 -42.50 6.49 -9.95
CA ALA A 529 -42.93 6.85 -11.31
C ALA A 529 -42.85 5.66 -12.30
N LEU A 530 -42.03 4.66 -12.00
CA LEU A 530 -41.83 3.45 -12.80
C LEU A 530 -42.54 2.21 -12.23
N ASP A 531 -43.35 2.37 -11.17
CA ASP A 531 -44.05 1.28 -10.47
C ASP A 531 -43.11 0.19 -9.92
N MET A 532 -41.94 0.61 -9.41
CA MET A 532 -40.93 -0.27 -8.83
C MET A 532 -40.88 -0.17 -7.30
N GLU A 533 -40.64 -1.30 -6.64
CA GLU A 533 -40.32 -1.34 -5.21
C GLU A 533 -38.93 -0.73 -4.95
N THR A 534 -38.69 -0.22 -3.73
CA THR A 534 -37.38 0.28 -3.30
C THR A 534 -36.89 -0.43 -2.04
N THR A 535 -35.63 -0.86 -2.01
CA THR A 535 -34.97 -1.39 -0.81
C THR A 535 -33.78 -0.52 -0.46
N ALA A 536 -33.68 -0.05 0.78
CA ALA A 536 -32.46 0.60 1.28
C ALA A 536 -31.57 -0.41 2.01
N GLU A 537 -30.29 -0.45 1.64
CA GLU A 537 -29.34 -1.41 2.17
C GLU A 537 -28.42 -0.84 3.25
N GLY A 538 -27.81 -1.74 4.03
CA GLY A 538 -26.77 -1.39 5.00
C GLY A 538 -27.29 -0.51 6.14
N ILE A 539 -28.58 -0.59 6.48
CA ILE A 539 -29.13 0.17 7.61
C ILE A 539 -28.66 -0.45 8.93
N GLU A 540 -27.89 0.31 9.71
CA GLU A 540 -27.33 -0.17 10.97
C GLU A 540 -27.87 0.59 12.18
N THR A 541 -28.30 1.84 12.02
CA THR A 541 -28.67 2.73 13.12
C THR A 541 -30.15 3.15 13.07
N LEU A 542 -30.69 3.55 14.23
CA LEU A 542 -32.10 3.96 14.32
C LEU A 542 -32.37 5.31 13.62
N ASP A 543 -31.42 6.25 13.62
CA ASP A 543 -31.55 7.51 12.90
C ASP A 543 -31.56 7.32 11.37
N GLN A 544 -30.78 6.35 10.85
CA GLN A 544 -30.85 5.96 9.44
C GLN A 544 -32.22 5.35 9.12
N LEU A 545 -32.70 4.44 9.97
CA LEU A 545 -34.01 3.82 9.82
C LEU A 545 -35.15 4.86 9.78
N ASP A 546 -35.13 5.82 10.69
CA ASP A 546 -36.15 6.88 10.75
C ASP A 546 -36.12 7.76 9.50
N LEU A 547 -34.93 8.17 9.05
CA LEU A 547 -34.77 8.93 7.80
C LEU A 547 -35.29 8.15 6.59
N ILE A 548 -34.92 6.87 6.45
CA ILE A 548 -35.34 6.03 5.33
C ILE A 548 -36.86 5.81 5.31
N ARG A 549 -37.49 5.68 6.48
CA ARG A 549 -38.96 5.62 6.60
C ARG A 549 -39.61 6.94 6.20
N GLU A 550 -39.06 8.07 6.62
CA GLU A 550 -39.57 9.41 6.25
C GLU A 550 -39.49 9.63 4.73
N LEU A 551 -38.42 9.17 4.09
CA LEU A 551 -38.21 9.28 2.65
C LEU A 551 -39.09 8.33 1.81
N GLY A 552 -39.89 7.48 2.45
CA GLY A 552 -40.88 6.63 1.76
C GLY A 552 -40.30 5.38 1.08
N VAL A 553 -39.11 4.92 1.49
CA VAL A 553 -38.55 3.66 0.98
C VAL A 553 -39.45 2.49 1.37
N SER A 554 -39.69 1.55 0.43
CA SER A 554 -40.67 0.47 0.64
C SER A 554 -40.18 -0.69 1.52
N HIS A 555 -38.88 -1.02 1.44
CA HIS A 555 -38.25 -2.14 2.13
C HIS A 555 -36.89 -1.72 2.71
N ILE A 556 -36.50 -2.37 3.79
CA ILE A 556 -35.25 -2.12 4.49
C ILE A 556 -34.50 -3.43 4.67
N GLN A 557 -33.20 -3.38 4.39
CA GLN A 557 -32.27 -4.44 4.67
C GLN A 557 -31.06 -3.90 5.43
N GLY A 558 -30.68 -4.57 6.52
CA GLY A 558 -29.53 -4.15 7.30
C GLY A 558 -29.49 -4.74 8.71
N TYR A 559 -28.36 -4.53 9.37
CA TYR A 559 -28.11 -5.06 10.72
C TYR A 559 -29.00 -4.46 11.80
N VAL A 560 -29.70 -3.36 11.50
CA VAL A 560 -30.74 -2.82 12.38
C VAL A 560 -31.84 -3.85 12.65
N TYR A 561 -32.14 -4.75 11.70
CA TYR A 561 -33.15 -5.81 11.90
C TYR A 561 -32.51 -7.16 12.17
N SER A 562 -31.63 -7.60 11.27
CA SER A 562 -30.96 -8.89 11.41
C SER A 562 -29.68 -8.94 10.60
N ARG A 563 -28.72 -9.69 11.12
CA ARG A 563 -27.62 -10.24 10.31
C ARG A 563 -28.14 -11.38 9.42
N PRO A 564 -27.39 -11.76 8.38
CA PRO A 564 -27.68 -12.97 7.63
C PRO A 564 -27.71 -14.20 8.54
N ILE A 565 -28.72 -15.06 8.42
CA ILE A 565 -28.92 -16.26 9.25
C ILE A 565 -28.96 -17.55 8.40
N PRO A 566 -28.62 -18.72 8.96
CA PRO A 566 -28.78 -20.00 8.26
C PRO A 566 -30.25 -20.32 7.92
N ASN A 567 -30.47 -21.22 6.95
CA ASN A 567 -31.81 -21.67 6.56
C ASN A 567 -32.61 -22.29 7.71
N ASP A 568 -31.95 -23.05 8.59
CA ASP A 568 -32.61 -23.75 9.69
C ASP A 568 -33.25 -22.74 10.66
N ASP A 569 -32.49 -21.71 11.04
CA ASP A 569 -32.95 -20.62 11.90
C ASP A 569 -34.08 -19.83 11.21
N LEU A 570 -33.94 -19.54 9.91
CA LEU A 570 -34.96 -18.87 9.11
C LEU A 570 -36.28 -19.67 9.09
N SER A 571 -36.19 -20.97 8.81
CA SER A 571 -37.36 -21.85 8.70
C SER A 571 -38.08 -21.97 10.05
N GLU A 572 -37.35 -22.01 11.16
CA GLU A 572 -37.94 -22.01 12.50
C GLU A 572 -38.73 -20.72 12.77
N GLN A 573 -38.20 -19.55 12.37
CA GLN A 573 -38.88 -18.27 12.54
C GLN A 573 -40.14 -18.17 11.67
N LEU A 574 -40.07 -18.61 10.41
CA LEU A 574 -41.22 -18.58 9.49
C LEU A 574 -42.36 -19.52 9.92
N ASN A 575 -42.04 -20.65 10.56
CA ASN A 575 -43.03 -21.59 11.08
C ASN A 575 -43.81 -21.06 12.29
N GLN A 576 -43.34 -19.98 12.94
CA GLN A 576 -44.04 -19.33 14.05
C GLN A 576 -45.15 -18.37 13.58
N GLY A 577 -45.33 -18.19 12.27
CA GLY A 577 -46.37 -17.35 11.66
C GLY A 577 -45.79 -16.12 10.96
N VAL A 578 -46.47 -14.97 11.10
CA VAL A 578 -45.99 -13.71 10.48
C VAL A 578 -44.68 -13.28 11.13
N TRP A 579 -43.60 -13.34 10.36
CA TRP A 579 -42.28 -13.00 10.85
C TRP A 579 -42.09 -11.48 10.89
N THR A 580 -42.26 -10.91 12.09
CA THR A 580 -42.09 -9.49 12.36
C THR A 580 -40.78 -9.28 13.12
N LEU A 581 -39.95 -8.35 12.66
CA LEU A 581 -38.67 -8.02 13.31
C LEU A 581 -38.75 -6.65 13.98
N VAL A 582 -38.25 -6.57 15.21
CA VAL A 582 -38.11 -5.30 15.93
C VAL A 582 -36.72 -4.74 15.63
N PRO A 583 -36.61 -3.47 15.22
CA PRO A 583 -35.31 -2.87 14.93
C PRO A 583 -34.49 -2.72 16.22
N THR A 584 -33.26 -3.24 16.21
CA THR A 584 -32.26 -3.15 17.26
C THR A 584 -30.98 -2.55 16.69
N GLY A 585 -30.60 -1.35 17.14
CA GLY A 585 -29.37 -0.69 16.68
C GLY A 585 -28.98 0.50 17.55
N PRO A 586 -27.76 1.03 17.42
CA PRO A 586 -27.37 2.27 18.08
C PRO A 586 -28.26 3.45 17.63
N PRO A 587 -28.49 4.45 18.50
CA PRO A 587 -29.41 5.55 18.20
C PRO A 587 -28.90 6.53 17.15
N LYS A 588 -27.57 6.63 16.95
CA LYS A 588 -26.96 7.49 15.95
C LYS A 588 -25.73 6.85 15.32
N GLN A 589 -25.50 7.16 14.05
CA GLN A 589 -24.27 6.84 13.35
C GLN A 589 -23.07 7.52 14.05
N ARG A 590 -22.02 6.74 14.35
CA ARG A 590 -20.72 7.25 14.82
C ARG A 590 -19.71 7.07 13.69
N SER A 591 -18.68 7.91 13.62
CA SER A 591 -17.58 7.73 12.68
C SER A 591 -17.01 6.32 12.77
N ASP A 592 -16.82 5.69 11.61
CA ASP A 592 -16.41 4.29 11.48
C ASP A 592 -15.12 4.05 12.26
N ARG A 593 -15.22 3.23 13.32
CA ARG A 593 -14.04 2.66 13.97
C ARG A 593 -13.84 1.28 13.36
N ARG A 594 -12.84 1.14 12.50
CA ARG A 594 -12.45 -0.21 12.04
C ARG A 594 -11.96 -1.00 13.24
N ALA A 595 -12.65 -2.10 13.55
CA ALA A 595 -12.22 -3.07 14.56
C ALA A 595 -11.00 -3.86 14.04
N MET A 596 -9.87 -3.17 13.88
CA MET A 596 -8.60 -3.75 13.50
C MET A 596 -7.93 -4.35 14.75
N PHE A 597 -7.34 -5.54 14.60
CA PHE A 597 -6.41 -6.12 15.56
C PHE A 597 -5.03 -6.14 14.92
N ARG A 598 -4.14 -5.24 15.33
CA ARG A 598 -2.76 -5.22 14.85
C ARG A 598 -1.80 -5.31 16.02
N ARG A 599 -0.86 -6.25 15.97
CA ARG A 599 0.30 -6.24 16.88
C ARG A 599 1.23 -5.11 16.43
N ALA A 600 1.64 -4.28 17.37
CA ALA A 600 2.52 -3.14 17.12
C ALA A 600 3.52 -3.01 18.28
N GLY A 601 4.47 -2.10 18.12
CA GLY A 601 5.36 -1.66 19.19
C GLY A 601 4.94 -0.32 19.78
N ALA A 602 5.26 -0.09 21.03
CA ALA A 602 5.19 1.21 21.67
C ALA A 602 6.45 1.44 22.50
N ILE A 603 7.15 2.54 22.26
CA ILE A 603 8.31 2.98 23.02
C ILE A 603 7.83 3.99 24.06
N VAL A 604 8.00 3.64 25.33
CA VAL A 604 7.64 4.48 26.48
C VAL A 604 8.86 4.61 27.40
N GLY A 605 9.35 5.83 27.60
CA GLY A 605 10.68 6.07 28.18
C GLY A 605 11.75 5.36 27.37
N ASN A 606 12.49 4.44 28.01
CA ASN A 606 13.56 3.65 27.39
C ASN A 606 13.14 2.19 27.10
N TYR A 607 11.84 1.88 27.10
CA TYR A 607 11.35 0.50 26.97
C TYR A 607 10.48 0.32 25.71
N TYR A 608 10.73 -0.77 24.99
CA TYR A 608 9.89 -1.21 23.88
C TYR A 608 8.86 -2.24 24.37
N HIS A 609 7.58 -1.89 24.27
CA HIS A 609 6.44 -2.71 24.64
C HIS A 609 5.77 -3.29 23.40
N SER A 610 5.51 -4.60 23.39
CA SER A 610 4.57 -5.16 22.43
C SER A 610 3.15 -4.79 22.83
N ILE A 611 2.44 -4.15 21.92
CA ILE A 611 1.06 -3.70 22.14
C ILE A 611 0.12 -4.29 21.08
N VAL A 612 -1.17 -4.22 21.37
CA VAL A 612 -2.24 -4.51 20.42
C VAL A 612 -3.00 -3.22 20.16
N VAL A 613 -2.95 -2.75 18.92
CA VAL A 613 -3.70 -1.59 18.44
C VAL A 613 -5.10 -2.03 18.05
N ARG A 614 -6.09 -1.28 18.52
CA ARG A 614 -7.52 -1.45 18.25
C ARG A 614 -8.15 -0.11 17.89
N ASN A 615 -9.19 -0.15 17.07
CA ASN A 615 -9.99 1.03 16.71
C ASN A 615 -9.10 2.18 16.18
N LEU A 616 -8.21 1.86 15.24
CA LEU A 616 -7.34 2.84 14.60
C LEU A 616 -8.19 3.85 13.81
N SER A 617 -7.89 5.12 13.97
CA SER A 617 -8.51 6.25 13.27
C SER A 617 -7.42 7.24 12.87
N GLU A 618 -7.73 8.20 12.01
CA GLU A 618 -6.75 9.21 11.55
C GLU A 618 -6.10 9.94 12.73
N SER A 619 -6.85 10.25 13.80
CA SER A 619 -6.36 11.06 14.92
C SER A 619 -5.88 10.26 16.13
N GLY A 620 -6.04 8.93 16.15
CA GLY A 620 -5.70 8.15 17.33
C GLY A 620 -6.12 6.69 17.28
N ALA A 621 -5.84 5.99 18.39
CA ALA A 621 -6.17 4.57 18.54
C ALA A 621 -6.43 4.18 20.00
N PHE A 622 -6.90 2.96 20.20
CA PHE A 622 -6.90 2.31 21.49
C PHE A 622 -5.81 1.24 21.53
N VAL A 623 -4.95 1.25 22.55
CA VAL A 623 -3.83 0.32 22.68
C VAL A 623 -3.92 -0.51 23.94
N GLU A 624 -3.74 -1.81 23.82
CA GLU A 624 -3.63 -2.76 24.94
C GLU A 624 -2.19 -3.26 25.06
N GLY A 625 -1.73 -3.60 26.27
CA GLY A 625 -0.37 -4.11 26.51
C GLY A 625 0.60 -3.10 27.16
N LEU A 626 0.20 -1.82 27.24
CA LEU A 626 0.85 -0.84 28.09
C LEU A 626 0.35 -0.99 29.54
N VAL A 627 1.26 -0.92 30.51
CA VAL A 627 0.97 -1.03 31.95
C VAL A 627 1.52 0.23 32.64
N ASP A 628 0.69 0.86 33.49
CA ASP A 628 1.06 2.01 34.32
C ASP A 628 1.58 3.26 33.57
N VAL A 629 1.07 3.52 32.35
CA VAL A 629 1.41 4.73 31.59
C VAL A 629 0.39 5.84 31.89
N PRO A 630 0.77 6.95 32.54
CA PRO A 630 -0.17 7.99 32.93
C PRO A 630 -0.73 8.79 31.75
N ILE A 631 -1.91 9.40 31.96
CA ILE A 631 -2.48 10.35 31.00
C ILE A 631 -1.53 11.55 30.86
N GLY A 632 -1.27 11.95 29.62
CA GLY A 632 -0.32 13.00 29.26
C GLY A 632 1.07 12.48 28.89
N SER A 633 1.37 11.19 29.11
CA SER A 633 2.63 10.60 28.63
C SER A 633 2.68 10.59 27.11
N VAL A 634 3.83 11.02 26.57
CA VAL A 634 4.18 10.85 25.17
C VAL A 634 4.78 9.46 24.97
N LEU A 635 4.48 8.84 23.84
CA LEU A 635 5.04 7.56 23.42
C LEU A 635 5.32 7.59 21.91
N VAL A 636 6.23 6.74 21.43
CA VAL A 636 6.44 6.51 20.00
C VAL A 636 5.84 5.16 19.63
N LEU A 637 4.89 5.14 18.73
CA LEU A 637 4.36 3.91 18.17
C LEU A 637 5.20 3.42 17.01
N ASP A 638 5.39 2.12 16.95
CA ASP A 638 5.97 1.39 15.82
C ASP A 638 4.85 0.54 15.20
N LEU A 639 4.31 1.01 14.09
CA LEU A 639 3.28 0.30 13.35
C LEU A 639 3.90 -0.78 12.42
N GLY A 640 5.22 -0.87 12.31
CA GLY A 640 5.92 -1.80 11.40
C GLY A 640 6.20 -1.20 10.01
N ASP A 641 7.06 -1.85 9.24
CA ASP A 641 7.58 -1.37 7.94
C ASP A 641 8.15 0.05 7.99
N GLY A 642 8.82 0.41 9.09
CA GLY A 642 9.39 1.76 9.28
C GLY A 642 8.38 2.86 9.54
N GLN A 643 7.11 2.53 9.86
CA GLN A 643 6.07 3.51 10.18
C GLN A 643 6.07 3.80 11.68
N PHE A 644 6.57 4.98 12.03
CA PHE A 644 6.62 5.47 13.42
C PHE A 644 5.81 6.75 13.57
N GLU A 645 5.08 6.87 14.67
CA GLU A 645 4.30 8.09 14.99
C GLU A 645 4.33 8.37 16.49
N THR A 646 4.47 9.63 16.88
CA THR A 646 4.37 10.00 18.30
C THR A 646 2.90 10.12 18.70
N ALA A 647 2.58 9.76 19.94
CA ALA A 647 1.22 9.83 20.45
C ALA A 647 1.21 10.25 21.92
N VAL A 648 0.10 10.86 22.35
CA VAL A 648 -0.15 11.20 23.76
C VAL A 648 -1.24 10.30 24.31
N VAL A 649 -1.01 9.74 25.49
CA VAL A 649 -2.07 9.05 26.24
C VAL A 649 -3.10 10.07 26.71
N ARG A 650 -4.34 9.96 26.20
CA ARG A 650 -5.45 10.84 26.59
C ARG A 650 -6.42 10.20 27.56
N ARG A 651 -6.53 8.87 27.55
CA ARG A 651 -7.52 8.14 28.36
C ARG A 651 -6.96 6.84 28.89
N LEU A 652 -7.31 6.50 30.13
CA LEU A 652 -7.08 5.20 30.75
C LEU A 652 -8.40 4.43 30.79
N GLN A 653 -8.38 3.15 30.40
CA GLN A 653 -9.51 2.22 30.55
C GLN A 653 -9.04 0.90 31.18
N LYS A 654 -9.99 0.10 31.71
CA LYS A 654 -9.71 -1.15 32.47
C LYS A 654 -8.77 -2.15 31.77
N ARG A 655 -8.58 -2.08 30.45
CA ARG A 655 -7.74 -3.00 29.66
C ARG A 655 -6.77 -2.32 28.68
N GLY A 656 -6.63 -1.00 28.71
CA GLY A 656 -5.78 -0.29 27.75
C GLY A 656 -5.85 1.22 27.82
N HIS A 657 -5.21 1.88 26.85
CA HIS A 657 -5.01 3.31 26.78
C HIS A 657 -5.61 3.87 25.49
N GLY A 658 -6.36 4.97 25.58
CA GLY A 658 -6.73 5.77 24.42
C GLY A 658 -5.64 6.78 24.14
N ILE A 659 -5.10 6.76 22.92
CA ILE A 659 -4.00 7.60 22.48
C ILE A 659 -4.44 8.51 21.34
N GLU A 660 -3.82 9.68 21.25
CA GLU A 660 -3.99 10.66 20.18
C GLU A 660 -2.66 10.85 19.47
N PHE A 661 -2.64 10.80 18.14
CA PHE A 661 -1.42 10.96 17.34
C PHE A 661 -1.01 12.43 17.26
N ALA A 662 0.28 12.70 17.15
CA ALA A 662 0.79 14.06 16.95
C ALA A 662 0.45 14.57 15.54
N GLN A 663 0.56 13.70 14.54
CA GLN A 663 0.02 13.96 13.20
C GLN A 663 -1.09 12.98 12.84
N PRO A 664 -2.11 13.43 12.10
CA PRO A 664 -3.11 12.52 11.56
C PRO A 664 -2.46 11.49 10.64
N LEU A 665 -2.84 10.22 10.79
CA LEU A 665 -2.49 9.18 9.81
C LEU A 665 -3.24 9.43 8.50
N VAL A 666 -2.65 8.97 7.40
CA VAL A 666 -3.22 9.10 6.05
C VAL A 666 -3.73 7.76 5.53
N GLY A 667 -4.72 7.84 4.63
CA GLY A 667 -5.28 6.67 3.97
C GLY A 667 -4.21 5.89 3.21
N ASP A 668 -4.22 4.57 3.38
CA ASP A 668 -3.39 3.66 2.58
C ASP A 668 -4.05 3.27 1.23
N GLY A 669 -5.23 3.85 0.95
CA GLY A 669 -6.00 3.70 -0.28
C GLY A 669 -7.01 2.54 -0.33
N ALA A 670 -7.08 1.67 0.70
CA ALA A 670 -8.18 0.69 0.89
C ALA A 670 -8.83 0.82 2.28
N GLY A 671 -8.90 2.07 2.76
CA GLY A 671 -9.46 2.49 4.05
C GLY A 671 -8.67 2.05 5.29
N GLY A 672 -7.45 1.53 5.12
CA GLY A 672 -6.47 1.43 6.20
C GLY A 672 -5.74 2.76 6.37
N LEU A 673 -4.91 2.85 7.41
CA LEU A 673 -4.19 4.07 7.78
C LEU A 673 -2.70 3.80 7.92
N CYS A 674 -1.88 4.74 7.44
CA CYS A 674 -0.43 4.69 7.47
C CYS A 674 0.16 6.05 7.85
N THR A 675 1.44 6.08 8.23
CA THR A 675 2.15 7.33 8.52
C THR A 675 2.51 8.05 7.23
N ASN A 676 2.59 9.39 7.28
CA ASN A 676 3.02 10.22 6.16
C ASN A 676 4.41 9.83 5.65
N ARG A 677 5.34 9.59 6.57
CA ARG A 677 6.72 9.24 6.26
C ARG A 677 7.10 7.89 6.86
N ARG A 678 7.99 7.19 6.18
CA ARG A 678 8.66 6.00 6.69
C ARG A 678 10.10 6.32 7.05
N ILE A 679 10.58 5.67 8.11
CA ILE A 679 11.96 5.77 8.56
C ILE A 679 12.77 4.70 7.83
N SER A 680 13.86 5.13 7.19
CA SER A 680 14.68 4.23 6.37
C SER A 680 15.26 3.10 7.23
N PRO A 681 15.28 1.85 6.72
CA PRO A 681 15.93 0.72 7.39
C PRO A 681 17.38 0.99 7.80
N TYR A 682 18.08 1.85 7.06
CA TYR A 682 19.46 2.26 7.40
C TYR A 682 19.52 3.12 8.67
N VAL A 683 18.57 4.05 8.81
CA VAL A 683 18.46 4.92 10.00
C VAL A 683 18.09 4.07 11.21
N LEU A 684 17.14 3.16 11.06
CA LEU A 684 16.75 2.20 12.10
C LEU A 684 17.93 1.32 12.50
N SER A 685 18.65 0.73 11.55
CA SER A 685 19.83 -0.10 11.79
C SER A 685 20.95 0.67 12.50
N ARG A 686 21.22 1.93 12.11
CA ARG A 686 22.18 2.80 12.81
C ARG A 686 21.78 3.12 14.26
N MET A 687 20.49 3.10 14.57
CA MET A 687 19.96 3.28 15.93
C MET A 687 19.81 1.96 16.71
N GLY A 688 20.24 0.83 16.13
CA GLY A 688 20.08 -0.49 16.76
C GLY A 688 18.66 -1.06 16.71
N LEU A 689 17.76 -0.46 15.91
CA LEU A 689 16.40 -0.96 15.65
C LEU A 689 16.45 -1.91 14.44
N SER A 690 16.32 -3.22 14.67
CA SER A 690 16.24 -4.22 13.58
C SER A 690 14.87 -4.15 12.89
N THR A 691 14.85 -4.14 11.56
CA THR A 691 13.63 -4.15 10.74
C THR A 691 13.01 -5.54 10.56
N SER A 692 13.66 -6.61 11.03
CA SER A 692 13.32 -7.99 10.61
C SER A 692 13.01 -9.00 11.73
N ASP A 693 12.83 -8.59 12.99
CA ASP A 693 12.54 -9.55 14.06
C ASP A 693 11.12 -9.41 14.61
N HIS A 694 10.34 -10.47 14.37
CA HIS A 694 8.98 -10.72 14.80
C HIS A 694 8.60 -10.16 16.18
N LEU A 695 7.39 -9.57 16.23
CA LEU A 695 6.60 -9.02 17.35
C LEU A 695 6.37 -9.99 18.55
N GLY A 696 7.41 -10.65 19.06
CA GLY A 696 7.31 -11.75 20.03
C GLY A 696 7.90 -11.50 21.42
N ALA A 697 8.86 -10.58 21.59
CA ALA A 697 9.54 -10.37 22.88
C ALA A 697 9.76 -8.88 23.19
N SER A 698 9.53 -8.49 24.46
CA SER A 698 9.94 -7.19 24.97
C SER A 698 11.47 -7.13 24.97
N ARG A 699 12.07 -6.28 24.14
CA ARG A 699 13.52 -6.03 24.12
C ARG A 699 13.83 -4.83 25.00
N THR A 700 14.89 -4.92 25.78
CA THR A 700 15.54 -3.76 26.41
C THR A 700 16.27 -2.98 25.33
N TRP A 701 15.95 -1.71 25.21
CA TRP A 701 16.72 -0.78 24.40
C TRP A 701 18.12 -0.64 25.04
N ASP A 702 19.19 -0.72 24.25
CA ASP A 702 20.57 -0.72 24.75
C ASP A 702 20.81 0.55 25.58
N ALA A 703 20.97 0.36 26.90
CA ALA A 703 20.99 1.41 27.91
C ALA A 703 22.29 2.24 27.91
N SER A 704 23.15 2.10 26.90
CA SER A 704 24.40 2.86 26.79
C SER A 704 24.20 4.34 26.40
N ASN A 705 23.00 4.75 25.96
CA ASN A 705 22.67 6.16 25.69
C ASN A 705 21.25 6.46 26.17
N SER A 706 20.99 6.95 27.39
CA SER A 706 19.63 7.35 27.80
C SER A 706 19.04 8.44 26.87
N VAL A 707 18.31 8.04 25.83
CA VAL A 707 17.67 8.94 24.87
C VAL A 707 16.25 9.17 25.33
N THR A 708 15.92 10.42 25.69
CA THR A 708 14.54 10.79 26.01
C THR A 708 13.65 10.63 24.78
N ILE A 709 12.33 10.51 24.95
CA ILE A 709 11.40 10.38 23.80
C ILE A 709 11.54 11.56 22.85
N GLU A 710 11.84 12.76 23.35
CA GLU A 710 12.08 13.95 22.55
C GLU A 710 13.35 13.82 21.70
N ALA A 711 14.42 13.25 22.26
CA ALA A 711 15.65 13.01 21.53
C ALA A 711 15.51 11.86 20.51
N LEU A 712 14.68 10.85 20.81
CA LEU A 712 14.32 9.78 19.88
C LEU A 712 13.48 10.33 18.74
N ALA A 713 12.40 11.06 19.04
CA ALA A 713 11.55 11.71 18.06
C ALA A 713 12.35 12.68 17.18
N GLY A 714 13.24 13.48 17.77
CA GLY A 714 14.15 14.35 17.03
C GLY A 714 15.11 13.59 16.11
N SER A 715 15.65 12.44 16.55
CA SER A 715 16.54 11.60 15.74
C SER A 715 15.78 10.90 14.60
N LEU A 716 14.52 10.55 14.84
CA LEU A 716 13.61 9.91 13.87
C LEU A 716 12.90 10.93 12.97
N GLY A 717 13.03 12.23 13.23
CA GLY A 717 12.37 13.30 12.48
C GLY A 717 10.85 13.36 12.68
N LEU A 718 10.35 12.86 13.82
CA LEU A 718 8.93 12.82 14.15
C LEU A 718 8.46 14.16 14.76
N ALA A 719 7.24 14.56 14.43
CA ALA A 719 6.60 15.70 15.07
C ALA A 719 6.34 15.40 16.56
N MET A 720 6.37 16.44 17.39
CA MET A 720 5.96 16.32 18.79
C MET A 720 4.53 16.85 18.95
N PRO A 721 3.68 16.16 19.72
CA PRO A 721 2.31 16.60 19.94
C PRO A 721 2.28 17.93 20.71
N ASP A 722 1.36 18.83 20.35
CA ASP A 722 1.17 20.11 21.03
C ASP A 722 0.88 19.87 22.51
N SER A 723 1.83 20.26 23.36
CA SER A 723 1.69 20.15 24.80
C SER A 723 0.59 21.12 25.27
N ALA A 724 -0.62 20.61 25.49
CA ALA A 724 -1.68 21.34 26.18
C ALA A 724 -1.35 21.64 27.66
N PHE A 725 -0.15 21.30 28.13
CA PHE A 725 0.42 21.84 29.36
C PHE A 725 1.58 22.75 28.99
N GLY A 726 1.35 24.05 29.14
CA GLY A 726 2.41 25.04 29.10
C GLY A 726 3.51 24.70 30.11
N ARG A 727 4.68 25.28 29.88
CA ARG A 727 5.76 25.40 30.86
C ARG A 727 5.18 25.80 32.22
N ALA A 728 4.87 24.83 33.05
CA ALA A 728 4.72 25.05 34.46
C ALA A 728 6.14 24.98 35.01
N ASP A 729 6.66 26.14 35.37
CA ASP A 729 7.69 26.25 36.41
C ASP A 729 7.18 25.49 37.64
N PHE A 730 7.47 24.19 37.71
CA PHE A 730 7.39 23.45 38.95
C PHE A 730 8.71 23.68 39.65
N GLY A 731 8.73 24.77 40.43
CA GLY A 731 9.75 25.07 41.40
C GLY A 731 10.10 23.82 42.21
N SER A 732 11.40 23.70 42.48
CA SER A 732 12.00 22.77 43.41
C SER A 732 11.24 22.78 44.74
N ASP A 733 10.32 21.83 44.90
CA ASP A 733 9.85 21.21 46.14
C ASP A 733 8.39 20.76 45.96
N GLY A 734 8.19 19.46 45.74
CA GLY A 734 6.86 18.83 45.79
C GLY A 734 6.56 17.77 44.72
N ALA A 735 7.20 17.82 43.54
CA ALA A 735 7.00 16.81 42.50
C ALA A 735 7.70 15.47 42.83
N HIS A 736 8.83 15.54 43.55
CA HIS A 736 9.64 14.37 43.90
C HIS A 736 8.93 13.41 44.88
N ASP A 737 8.09 13.94 45.78
CA ASP A 737 7.38 13.11 46.78
C ASP A 737 6.07 12.51 46.26
N ARG A 738 5.42 13.15 45.28
CA ARG A 738 4.20 12.61 44.64
C ARG A 738 4.51 11.55 43.59
N VAL A 739 5.62 11.68 42.86
CA VAL A 739 6.14 10.61 41.98
C VAL A 739 6.64 9.43 42.83
N LYS A 740 7.32 9.67 43.96
CA LYS A 740 7.68 8.59 44.92
C LYS A 740 6.45 7.85 45.49
N GLN A 741 5.34 8.54 45.73
CA GLN A 741 4.10 7.90 46.17
C GLN A 741 3.37 7.13 45.05
N ALA A 742 3.50 7.55 43.78
CA ALA A 742 2.97 6.82 42.63
C ALA A 742 3.83 5.61 42.21
N PHE A 743 5.15 5.64 42.46
CA PHE A 743 6.08 4.51 42.26
C PHE A 743 6.04 3.47 43.40
N ALA A 744 5.26 3.69 44.45
CA ALA A 744 5.14 2.77 45.59
C ALA A 744 4.09 1.65 45.40
N ALA A 745 3.38 1.58 44.27
CA ALA A 745 2.29 0.63 44.05
C ALA A 745 2.53 -0.42 42.94
N SER A 746 3.59 -0.29 42.13
CA SER A 746 3.78 -1.12 40.95
C SER A 746 5.14 -1.85 40.94
N ASN A 747 5.05 -3.18 40.94
CA ASN A 747 6.09 -4.16 40.61
C ASN A 747 7.34 -4.26 41.54
N PRO A 748 7.32 -5.18 42.55
CA PRO A 748 8.44 -5.38 43.48
C PRO A 748 9.76 -5.81 42.84
N LEU A 749 9.73 -6.48 41.67
CA LEU A 749 10.94 -6.93 40.96
C LEU A 749 11.75 -5.77 40.36
N GLN A 750 11.05 -4.74 39.88
CA GLN A 750 11.68 -3.56 39.29
C GLN A 750 12.38 -2.71 40.36
N ASN A 751 11.79 -2.66 41.57
CA ASN A 751 12.38 -2.00 42.73
C ASN A 751 13.60 -2.76 43.31
N MET A 752 13.68 -4.09 43.17
CA MET A 752 14.89 -4.85 43.54
C MET A 752 16.06 -4.60 42.58
N MET A 753 15.81 -4.40 41.28
CA MET A 753 16.87 -4.07 40.32
C MET A 753 17.39 -2.64 40.50
N LEU A 754 16.53 -1.68 40.86
CA LEU A 754 16.90 -0.29 41.15
C LEU A 754 17.74 -0.15 42.42
N LEU A 755 17.55 -1.00 43.43
CA LEU A 755 18.42 -1.06 44.62
C LEU A 755 19.83 -1.58 44.31
N ASN A 756 20.03 -2.18 43.12
CA ASN A 756 21.28 -2.83 42.72
C ASN A 756 22.15 -1.98 41.78
N SER A 757 21.76 -0.72 41.50
CA SER A 757 22.58 0.21 40.70
C SER A 757 23.57 1.04 41.53
N GLY A 758 23.69 0.77 42.84
CA GLY A 758 24.69 1.36 43.73
C GLY A 758 25.99 0.56 43.77
N ARG A 759 27.14 1.24 43.89
CA ARG A 759 28.47 0.62 43.99
C ARG A 759 28.54 -0.44 45.11
N PRO A 760 29.33 -1.51 44.95
CA PRO A 760 29.43 -2.58 45.94
C PRO A 760 30.19 -2.10 47.18
N GLY A 761 29.47 -1.92 48.29
CA GLY A 761 30.06 -1.62 49.61
C GLY A 761 29.03 -1.00 50.55
N ASP A 762 28.65 -1.76 51.57
CA ASP A 762 27.92 -1.33 52.78
C ASP A 762 26.58 -0.60 52.61
N GLN A 763 25.51 -1.33 52.29
CA GLN A 763 24.17 -0.96 52.76
C GLN A 763 23.39 -2.20 53.23
N GLN A 764 23.19 -2.32 54.54
CA GLN A 764 22.12 -3.15 55.09
C GLN A 764 20.78 -2.42 54.86
N LEU A 765 19.77 -3.15 54.37
CA LEU A 765 18.40 -2.66 54.22
C LEU A 765 17.89 -2.08 55.55
N SER A 766 17.31 -0.88 55.53
CA SER A 766 16.74 -0.26 56.72
C SER A 766 15.51 -1.05 57.22
N ASN A 767 15.13 -0.88 58.49
CA ASN A 767 13.96 -1.55 59.06
C ASN A 767 12.64 -1.19 58.34
N ASP A 768 12.55 0.01 57.75
CA ASP A 768 11.40 0.46 56.98
C ASP A 768 11.35 -0.16 55.58
N ASP A 769 12.50 -0.38 54.96
CA ASP A 769 12.59 -1.11 53.68
C ASP A 769 12.21 -2.59 53.87
N TRP A 770 12.55 -3.16 55.03
CA TRP A 770 12.13 -4.50 55.42
C TRP A 770 10.62 -4.64 55.61
N GLU A 771 9.98 -3.68 56.28
CA GLU A 771 8.52 -3.60 56.46
C GLU A 771 7.79 -3.47 55.12
N ARG A 772 8.32 -2.63 54.22
CA ARG A 772 7.75 -2.43 52.87
C ARG A 772 7.86 -3.67 51.99
N LEU A 773 8.99 -4.38 52.04
CA LEU A 773 9.20 -5.61 51.27
C LEU A 773 8.31 -6.75 51.79
N LYS A 774 8.15 -6.84 53.12
CA LYS A 774 7.21 -7.78 53.76
C LYS A 774 5.76 -7.52 53.33
N ASN A 775 5.30 -6.27 53.36
CA ASN A 775 3.94 -5.90 52.95
C ASN A 775 3.71 -6.12 51.44
N ALA A 776 4.72 -5.93 50.58
CA ALA A 776 4.66 -6.22 49.15
C ALA A 776 4.58 -7.74 48.85
N VAL A 777 5.26 -8.58 49.64
CA VAL A 777 5.18 -10.05 49.54
C VAL A 777 3.83 -10.58 50.02
N GLU A 778 3.29 -10.02 51.09
CA GLU A 778 1.98 -10.40 51.64
C GLU A 778 0.83 -10.04 50.68
N SER A 779 0.93 -8.90 49.98
CA SER A 779 -0.08 -8.40 49.02
C SER A 779 0.05 -8.95 47.59
N SER A 780 1.19 -9.54 47.21
CA SER A 780 1.39 -10.12 45.86
C SER A 780 0.56 -11.40 45.65
N HIS A 781 0.00 -11.59 44.46
CA HIS A 781 -0.75 -12.80 44.09
C HIS A 781 0.11 -13.83 43.32
N ASN A 782 1.39 -13.53 43.07
CA ASN A 782 2.32 -14.40 42.35
C ASN A 782 3.11 -15.29 43.33
N THR A 783 2.78 -16.58 43.38
CA THR A 783 3.35 -17.55 44.35
C THR A 783 4.84 -17.82 44.10
N GLN A 784 5.31 -17.79 42.85
CA GLN A 784 6.73 -17.98 42.50
C GLN A 784 7.60 -16.83 43.05
N LEU A 785 7.08 -15.60 42.98
CA LEU A 785 7.76 -14.43 43.51
C LEU A 785 7.92 -14.49 45.04
N LYS A 786 6.92 -15.05 45.74
CA LYS A 786 7.00 -15.27 47.19
C LYS A 786 8.10 -16.26 47.57
N TYR A 787 8.33 -17.29 46.75
CA TYR A 787 9.39 -18.28 46.98
C TYR A 787 10.80 -17.72 46.73
N ILE A 788 10.99 -16.98 45.63
CA ILE A 788 12.30 -16.37 45.29
C ILE A 788 12.70 -15.31 46.33
N ILE A 789 11.75 -14.46 46.73
CA ILE A 789 11.99 -13.45 47.76
C ILE A 789 12.20 -14.11 49.14
N ALA A 790 11.45 -15.16 49.48
CA ALA A 790 11.69 -15.91 50.71
C ALA A 790 13.08 -16.59 50.76
N LEU A 791 13.56 -17.12 49.63
CA LEU A 791 14.91 -17.71 49.53
C LEU A 791 16.02 -16.67 49.76
N VAL A 792 15.91 -15.50 49.14
CA VAL A 792 16.86 -14.38 49.35
C VAL A 792 16.82 -13.88 50.80
N VAL A 793 15.63 -13.80 51.41
CA VAL A 793 15.43 -13.34 52.79
C VAL A 793 15.92 -14.35 53.83
N LEU A 794 15.75 -15.65 53.59
CA LEU A 794 16.11 -16.71 54.55
C LEU A 794 17.59 -17.10 54.48
N THR A 795 18.22 -17.03 53.31
CA THR A 795 19.60 -17.52 53.11
C THR A 795 20.67 -16.42 53.11
N GLY A 796 20.29 -15.15 52.93
CA GLY A 796 21.21 -14.02 52.87
C GLY A 796 22.08 -13.97 51.60
N ILE A 797 21.82 -14.83 50.62
CA ILE A 797 22.55 -14.88 49.34
C ILE A 797 22.13 -13.71 48.46
N ARG A 798 23.11 -13.06 47.79
CA ARG A 798 22.85 -11.90 46.94
C ARG A 798 22.20 -12.34 45.63
N LEU A 799 21.20 -11.59 45.16
CA LEU A 799 20.39 -11.98 43.99
C LEU A 799 21.23 -12.23 42.73
N HIS A 800 22.31 -11.47 42.52
CA HIS A 800 23.19 -11.66 41.35
C HIS A 800 24.03 -12.95 41.42
N GLU A 801 24.35 -13.46 42.62
CA GLU A 801 25.04 -14.75 42.82
C GLU A 801 24.08 -15.91 42.51
N LEU A 802 22.80 -15.74 42.86
CA LEU A 802 21.72 -16.70 42.57
C LEU A 802 21.36 -16.76 41.07
N MET A 803 21.56 -15.65 40.35
CA MET A 803 21.36 -15.55 38.91
C MET A 803 22.58 -15.98 38.09
N ALA A 804 23.78 -15.93 38.67
CA ALA A 804 25.04 -16.33 38.02
C ALA A 804 25.43 -17.81 38.24
N ALA A 805 24.79 -18.49 39.19
CA ALA A 805 25.09 -19.89 39.49
C ALA A 805 24.63 -20.83 38.36
N GLN A 806 25.53 -21.71 37.89
CA GLN A 806 25.10 -22.93 37.22
C GLN A 806 24.53 -23.87 38.28
N TRP A 807 23.27 -24.29 38.10
CA TRP A 807 22.46 -24.95 39.14
C TRP A 807 22.91 -26.38 39.50
N GLU A 808 24.08 -26.81 39.04
CA GLU A 808 24.74 -28.06 39.45
C GLU A 808 25.68 -27.87 40.66
N ASP A 809 26.17 -26.65 40.93
CA ASP A 809 27.15 -26.37 41.99
C ASP A 809 26.56 -25.76 43.28
N VAL A 810 25.26 -25.47 43.33
CA VAL A 810 24.62 -24.94 44.54
C VAL A 810 24.21 -26.09 45.43
N ASP A 811 25.13 -26.52 46.29
CA ASP A 811 24.85 -27.51 47.33
C ASP A 811 23.97 -26.90 48.44
N LEU A 812 22.65 -26.91 48.24
CA LEU A 812 21.65 -26.44 49.21
C LEU A 812 21.58 -27.32 50.48
N LEU A 813 22.47 -28.31 50.65
CA LEU A 813 22.24 -29.43 51.55
C LEU A 813 22.41 -29.21 53.05
N THR A 814 22.94 -28.11 53.62
CA THR A 814 23.28 -28.20 55.07
C THR A 814 23.01 -27.06 56.06
N ARG A 815 22.90 -25.75 55.79
CA ARG A 815 22.81 -24.77 56.91
C ARG A 815 22.00 -23.50 56.64
N LEU A 816 20.87 -23.34 57.35
CA LEU A 816 20.16 -22.08 57.55
C LEU A 816 20.46 -21.55 58.97
N TRP A 817 20.99 -20.32 59.07
CA TRP A 817 21.22 -19.63 60.34
C TRP A 817 20.27 -18.44 60.47
N THR A 818 19.61 -18.29 61.61
CA THR A 818 18.76 -17.12 61.87
C THR A 818 19.56 -15.98 62.50
N VAL A 819 19.56 -14.77 61.94
CA VAL A 819 20.11 -13.56 62.58
C VAL A 819 18.96 -12.80 63.28
N HIS A 820 19.08 -12.57 64.60
CA HIS A 820 18.08 -11.82 65.37
C HIS A 820 18.33 -10.31 65.30
N LYS A 821 17.25 -9.50 65.28
CA LYS A 821 17.26 -8.03 65.09
C LYS A 821 17.92 -7.19 66.19
N SER A 822 18.39 -7.77 67.30
CA SER A 822 19.11 -7.05 68.36
C SER A 822 20.45 -7.74 68.62
N GLY A 823 21.56 -7.06 68.34
CA GLY A 823 22.89 -7.63 68.17
C GLY A 823 23.58 -8.20 69.43
N ASN A 824 22.95 -9.09 70.20
CA ASN A 824 23.64 -9.78 71.30
C ASN A 824 23.17 -11.22 71.60
N VAL A 825 22.63 -11.96 70.63
CA VAL A 825 22.39 -13.42 70.76
C VAL A 825 22.94 -14.15 69.52
N PRO A 826 23.76 -15.23 69.67
CA PRO A 826 24.29 -15.96 68.53
C PRO A 826 23.21 -16.78 67.81
N ALA A 827 23.34 -16.88 66.49
CA ALA A 827 22.40 -17.54 65.58
C ALA A 827 22.19 -19.03 65.92
N ARG A 828 20.99 -19.57 65.62
CA ARG A 828 20.64 -20.99 65.82
C ARG A 828 20.20 -21.62 64.48
N GLN A 829 20.48 -22.91 64.31
CA GLN A 829 20.23 -23.68 63.09
C GLN A 829 18.88 -24.42 63.15
N ILE A 830 18.09 -24.40 62.06
CA ILE A 830 16.81 -25.13 61.93
C ILE A 830 16.89 -26.12 60.75
N PRO A 831 16.52 -27.40 60.91
CA PRO A 831 16.54 -28.39 59.84
C PRO A 831 15.23 -28.43 59.02
N ILE A 832 15.35 -28.60 57.69
CA ILE A 832 14.23 -28.84 56.76
C ILE A 832 14.08 -30.35 56.55
N THR A 833 12.85 -30.87 56.54
CA THR A 833 12.56 -32.32 56.40
C THR A 833 12.65 -32.82 54.95
N ALA A 834 13.08 -34.08 54.78
CA ALA A 834 13.37 -34.71 53.49
C ALA A 834 12.19 -34.68 52.48
N ASN A 835 10.94 -34.70 52.96
CA ASN A 835 9.75 -34.69 52.09
C ASN A 835 9.57 -33.39 51.30
N VAL A 836 10.03 -32.25 51.80
CA VAL A 836 9.92 -30.96 51.08
C VAL A 836 10.94 -30.90 49.94
N LEU A 837 12.08 -31.57 50.11
CA LEU A 837 13.16 -31.61 49.12
C LEU A 837 12.79 -32.49 47.92
N ASP A 838 12.08 -33.59 48.14
CA ASP A 838 11.61 -34.47 47.06
C ASP A 838 10.53 -33.83 46.19
N VAL A 839 9.65 -33.00 46.78
CA VAL A 839 8.61 -32.26 46.04
C VAL A 839 9.22 -31.24 45.07
N ILE A 840 10.31 -30.59 45.44
CA ILE A 840 10.98 -29.58 44.62
C ILE A 840 11.72 -30.22 43.44
N LYS A 841 12.30 -31.42 43.64
CA LYS A 841 13.04 -32.15 42.61
C LYS A 841 12.17 -32.75 41.50
N GLN A 842 10.86 -32.88 41.71
CA GLN A 842 9.93 -33.50 40.75
C GLN A 842 9.13 -32.49 39.90
N LEU A 843 9.43 -31.19 40.02
CA LEU A 843 8.80 -30.16 39.17
C LEU A 843 9.48 -30.10 37.79
N PRO A 844 8.72 -30.03 36.68
CA PRO A 844 9.30 -29.99 35.33
C PRO A 844 10.03 -28.68 35.05
N ARG A 845 11.05 -28.73 34.18
CA ARG A 845 11.82 -27.55 33.74
C ARG A 845 10.98 -26.66 32.81
N TRP A 846 11.29 -25.36 32.79
CA TRP A 846 10.48 -24.34 32.12
C TRP A 846 10.45 -24.48 30.59
N ASP A 847 11.48 -25.09 30.02
CA ASP A 847 11.67 -25.43 28.61
C ASP A 847 10.97 -26.74 28.20
N GLU A 848 10.47 -27.53 29.14
CA GLU A 848 9.77 -28.81 28.90
C GLU A 848 8.23 -28.71 28.95
N CYS A 849 7.66 -27.50 29.13
CA CYS A 849 6.21 -27.30 29.10
C CYS A 849 5.71 -27.05 27.66
N PRO A 850 4.92 -27.95 27.04
CA PRO A 850 4.48 -27.76 25.67
C PRO A 850 3.39 -26.69 25.55
N THR A 851 3.46 -26.04 24.39
CA THR A 851 2.60 -25.03 23.79
C THR A 851 1.09 -25.32 23.93
N VAL A 852 0.34 -24.30 24.38
CA VAL A 852 -1.11 -24.05 24.28
C VAL A 852 -1.99 -25.22 23.78
N ILE A 853 -2.73 -25.87 24.70
CA ILE A 853 -3.89 -26.69 24.34
C ILE A 853 -5.10 -25.75 24.15
N VAL A 854 -5.60 -25.67 22.92
CA VAL A 854 -6.77 -24.89 22.54
C VAL A 854 -8.05 -25.71 22.77
N ASN A 855 -9.06 -25.11 23.38
CA ASN A 855 -10.36 -25.76 23.56
C ASN A 855 -11.04 -25.99 22.19
N PRO A 856 -11.34 -27.25 21.80
CA PRO A 856 -11.82 -27.56 20.44
C PRO A 856 -13.24 -27.06 20.16
N ARG A 857 -14.03 -26.68 21.18
CA ARG A 857 -15.37 -26.08 20.97
C ARG A 857 -15.35 -24.56 20.86
N THR A 858 -14.39 -23.88 21.50
CA THR A 858 -14.41 -22.41 21.61
C THR A 858 -13.22 -21.73 20.94
N ARG A 859 -12.25 -22.51 20.45
CA ARG A 859 -10.98 -22.06 19.84
C ARG A 859 -10.21 -21.02 20.67
N LYS A 860 -10.49 -20.91 21.98
CA LYS A 860 -9.72 -20.06 22.93
C LYS A 860 -8.66 -20.89 23.65
N PRO A 861 -7.50 -20.28 24.01
CA PRO A 861 -6.54 -20.90 24.92
C PRO A 861 -7.23 -21.21 26.27
N TYR A 862 -6.92 -22.34 26.89
CA TYR A 862 -7.29 -22.58 28.29
C TYR A 862 -6.65 -21.52 29.19
N ASN A 863 -7.38 -20.46 29.53
CA ASN A 863 -6.97 -19.51 30.57
C ASN A 863 -7.42 -20.02 31.94
N SER A 864 -6.74 -21.04 32.48
CA SER A 864 -6.63 -21.22 33.94
C SER A 864 -5.45 -22.13 34.32
N PHE A 865 -4.50 -21.57 35.08
CA PHE A 865 -3.39 -22.27 35.74
C PHE A 865 -3.86 -23.33 36.77
N TYR A 866 -5.16 -23.39 37.06
CA TYR A 866 -5.75 -24.36 38.00
C TYR A 866 -5.85 -25.78 37.41
N GLY A 867 -6.00 -25.92 36.09
CA GLY A 867 -6.05 -27.24 35.44
C GLY A 867 -4.68 -27.91 35.33
N SER A 868 -3.61 -27.14 35.16
CA SER A 868 -2.24 -27.67 35.04
C SER A 868 -1.68 -28.13 36.39
N TRP A 869 -2.01 -27.45 37.49
CA TRP A 869 -1.59 -27.85 38.84
C TRP A 869 -2.27 -29.12 39.34
N ASP A 870 -3.56 -29.31 39.03
CA ASP A 870 -4.28 -30.52 39.46
C ASP A 870 -3.85 -31.75 38.65
N ALA A 871 -3.49 -31.54 37.38
CA ALA A 871 -2.85 -32.55 36.53
C ALA A 871 -1.42 -32.88 37.01
N ALA A 872 -0.62 -31.88 37.39
CA ALA A 872 0.73 -32.08 37.94
C ALA A 872 0.70 -32.78 39.31
N ARG A 873 -0.23 -32.42 40.20
CA ARG A 873 -0.45 -33.05 41.51
C ARG A 873 -0.80 -34.54 41.38
N LYS A 874 -1.69 -34.88 40.44
CA LYS A 874 -2.05 -36.27 40.13
C LYS A 874 -0.88 -37.04 39.50
N LYS A 875 -0.10 -36.39 38.64
CA LYS A 875 1.07 -37.01 37.98
C LYS A 875 2.22 -37.28 38.95
N ALA A 876 2.32 -36.54 40.05
CA ALA A 876 3.29 -36.74 41.13
C ALA A 876 2.82 -37.68 42.26
N GLY A 877 1.64 -38.33 42.14
CA GLY A 877 1.13 -39.28 43.15
C GLY A 877 0.65 -38.66 44.47
N LEU A 878 0.31 -37.36 44.45
CA LEU A 878 -0.10 -36.57 45.64
C LEU A 878 -1.60 -36.24 45.63
N ASP A 879 -2.39 -37.09 44.97
CA ASP A 879 -3.83 -36.99 44.78
C ASP A 879 -4.63 -37.09 46.09
N HIS A 880 -4.06 -37.72 47.11
CA HIS A 880 -4.63 -37.88 48.45
C HIS A 880 -4.54 -36.63 49.34
N LEU A 881 -3.79 -35.59 48.95
CA LEU A 881 -3.65 -34.33 49.70
C LEU A 881 -4.34 -33.19 48.97
N SER A 882 -5.35 -32.55 49.57
CA SER A 882 -6.02 -31.41 48.93
C SER A 882 -5.06 -30.22 48.77
N ILE A 883 -5.27 -29.42 47.72
CA ILE A 883 -4.47 -28.19 47.46
C ILE A 883 -4.49 -27.25 48.68
N HIS A 884 -5.58 -27.28 49.46
CA HIS A 884 -5.73 -26.49 50.67
C HIS A 884 -4.89 -27.03 51.84
N GLU A 885 -4.75 -28.35 51.98
CA GLU A 885 -3.94 -29.00 53.01
C GLU A 885 -2.44 -28.86 52.75
N LEU A 886 -2.01 -29.00 51.50
CA LEU A 886 -0.62 -28.75 51.09
C LEU A 886 -0.20 -27.31 51.40
N ARG A 887 -1.10 -26.35 51.12
CA ARG A 887 -0.89 -24.93 51.43
C ARG A 887 -0.84 -24.65 52.93
N ASN A 888 -1.67 -25.33 53.73
CA ASN A 888 -1.69 -25.16 55.19
C ASN A 888 -0.53 -25.87 55.89
N SER A 889 -0.03 -26.98 55.34
CA SER A 889 1.16 -27.66 55.86
C SER A 889 2.42 -26.82 55.64
N LEU A 890 2.59 -26.23 54.45
CA LEU A 890 3.67 -25.29 54.16
C LEU A 890 3.62 -24.03 55.05
N ARG A 891 2.41 -23.56 55.39
CA ARG A 891 2.20 -22.44 56.32
C ARG A 891 2.50 -22.75 57.79
N ARG A 892 2.44 -24.02 58.20
CA ARG A 892 2.72 -24.46 59.58
C ARG A 892 4.19 -24.84 59.80
N THR A 893 4.94 -25.08 58.73
CA THR A 893 6.39 -25.40 58.79
C THR A 893 7.25 -24.14 58.65
N TRP A 894 6.73 -23.10 57.98
CA TRP A 894 7.13 -21.69 58.21
C TRP A 894 6.74 -21.23 59.61
#